data_AF-A0A7V5CZ74-F1
#
_entry.id   AF-A0A7V5CZ74-F1
#
_cell.length_a   1.000
_cell.length_b   1.000
_cell.length_c   1.000
_cell.angle_alpha   90.00
_cell.angle_beta   90.00
_cell.angle_gamma   90.00
#
_symmetry.space_group_name_H-M   'P 1'
#
loop_
_entity.id
_entity.type
_entity.pdbx_description
1 polymer ?
#
loop_
_entity_poly.entity_id
_entity_poly.type
_entity_poly.pdbx_seq_one_letter_code
_entity_poly.pdbx_strand_id
1 'polypeptide(L)'
;MKMILSGNWKNNRARKRACLFFLLPLLLTLFLGVGLELTEKSGSQQLTPQIAPLNPDFLKYIQLKRENRLPLAITKEGYWLGEIPVPVELEHNRGQIIFPPREAYPASYDLRATNKLTSIKNQGSCGSCWAFATYGSLESFLLPGEYWDFSEQHLIDTHGFDWGPCDGGNHFISSAYLTRWSGPVWEQDNPYIHSLASDMNGFPVRKHAQEVIFLPSRANFLDNDNIKAAVMTYGAVYISMYWDSSFYNSTYKTFYCNLSGSEINHAVAIVGWDDNFDKNKFNTPPAGNGAFIVRNSWGESWGEGGYFYLSYYDTRMKPGAVFTAEAATNYSSIYQYDHLGWVSSFGYGSTTAWGANIFTATSSNPIVAIGIYTASVNSYYELYIYRGVTAGSPRSGTLVLNQGGTIASPGYHTIILSNPVPLSSGELFSVAIKLTTPGFSYPIPAEIPISGYSSQAVANSGESFISSDGNSWFDLSASGYKANICLKAFTSPISSPYMISGCVRDAMGNGINNVILNGLPSTPQTDNSGYYIDWVPLGWSGTVTPWRSLYNFMPSSRSYTGVNRILTEQNYLVTTGGCNYSISPTWQSFPSSGGSGSINVSAGTGCSWAATSKASWITITSGSSGSGSGVVNYQVATNSGTGRRSGQIIVAGQTFTVFQESSPSSFSPNNYQIIPEAIWAPATGGGTWVTEAQIIDFTGGSQISAYFYYGGGASRGPMIIWTNSGGAGRSIKFDNLLYRLQMSDAGLDYYGKVGAVAFRSQDSQHRFTVTARTVNGNYGKTLPGINPVNSELISVGHDMILTNLAQTDAYRSFAGFFNISIYPVTVEFQLYDNYGNILGSPFTETFVGNDYKSFNIFKKAGLSGGSYENCWLKIHPVSGSGMLIGFGSSSNNFSNDPAAHLAISADSGHVNSPGNCQIIPEVIWAAASGGGTWVTEVQIIDLTGGSQVNAYFRYGDGASRGSFVCWTNSGGAGRSILFTNLLSRLDSLDPDPSFSYYGRVGAVEFQTQDSAHKILVTARTVNGNYGKTFPGINLVDCHLAEVGRDLILTHIINPSTYRFFVGGYNPTANPITVEFTLFDTNGNMLGNSFVQTFSGYDFRSFNIFARTQVSSGNENCWLLVHPVSGSGKLLLFGSSSNNSSNDTAAHILVHR
;
A
#
# COMPACT_ATOMS: atom_id res chain seq x y z
N MET A 1 -27.16 3.25 -66.99
CA MET A 1 -26.04 2.54 -67.67
C MET A 1 -25.18 1.95 -66.56
N LYS A 2 -25.17 0.63 -66.27
CA LYS A 2 -24.68 -0.48 -67.13
C LYS A 2 -23.44 0.02 -67.90
N MET A 3 -22.23 -0.50 -67.73
CA MET A 3 -21.89 -1.90 -67.50
C MET A 3 -20.33 -2.02 -67.48
N ILE A 4 -19.84 -3.11 -66.87
CA ILE A 4 -18.52 -3.78 -67.11
C ILE A 4 -17.26 -3.06 -66.54
N LEU A 5 -16.22 -3.66 -65.93
CA LEU A 5 -15.49 -4.95 -66.06
C LEU A 5 -14.78 -5.26 -64.72
N SER A 6 -14.81 -6.48 -64.16
CA SER A 6 -14.04 -7.69 -64.52
C SER A 6 -12.52 -7.50 -64.64
N GLY A 7 -11.79 -8.14 -63.73
CA GLY A 7 -10.64 -8.99 -64.07
C GLY A 7 -9.29 -8.34 -64.39
N ASN A 8 -8.32 -8.67 -63.52
CA ASN A 8 -6.96 -9.10 -63.83
C ASN A 8 -5.79 -8.07 -64.00
N TRP A 9 -4.81 -8.30 -63.11
CA TRP A 9 -3.35 -8.45 -63.34
C TRP A 9 -2.36 -7.32 -63.02
N LYS A 10 -1.46 -7.68 -62.07
CA LYS A 10 0.01 -7.57 -62.06
C LYS A 10 0.66 -6.31 -62.67
N ASN A 11 1.36 -5.59 -61.78
CA ASN A 11 2.80 -5.32 -61.82
C ASN A 11 3.46 -5.07 -63.19
N ASN A 12 3.98 -3.85 -63.42
CA ASN A 12 5.43 -3.59 -63.28
C ASN A 12 5.84 -2.14 -63.57
N ARG A 13 7.04 -1.81 -63.08
CA ARG A 13 7.64 -0.51 -62.76
C ARG A 13 8.45 0.15 -63.90
N ALA A 14 8.80 1.44 -63.69
CA ALA A 14 10.00 2.21 -64.12
C ALA A 14 10.01 2.86 -65.53
N ARG A 15 10.57 4.07 -65.80
CA ARG A 15 11.22 5.17 -65.05
C ARG A 15 11.41 6.37 -66.02
N LYS A 16 11.07 7.59 -65.55
CA LYS A 16 11.69 8.90 -65.90
C LYS A 16 11.49 9.57 -67.29
N ARG A 17 11.06 10.85 -67.19
CA ARG A 17 11.43 12.08 -67.96
C ARG A 17 10.82 12.36 -69.35
N ALA A 18 10.08 13.48 -69.39
CA ALA A 18 10.05 14.59 -70.38
C ALA A 18 9.65 14.28 -71.84
N CYS A 19 8.96 15.13 -72.60
CA CYS A 19 8.20 16.37 -72.46
C CYS A 19 7.54 16.54 -73.84
N LEU A 20 6.22 16.66 -73.93
CA LEU A 20 5.52 17.08 -75.16
C LEU A 20 4.62 18.26 -74.82
N PHE A 21 4.61 19.23 -75.71
CA PHE A 21 4.26 20.64 -75.52
C PHE A 21 2.98 21.01 -76.31
N PHE A 22 2.24 22.02 -75.80
CA PHE A 22 1.09 22.78 -76.36
C PHE A 22 -0.31 22.13 -76.20
N LEU A 23 -1.39 22.76 -75.67
CA LEU A 23 -1.85 24.16 -75.56
C LEU A 23 -2.82 24.43 -74.35
N LEU A 24 -2.78 25.67 -73.82
CA LEU A 24 -3.75 26.45 -72.99
C LEU A 24 -4.52 27.46 -73.92
N PRO A 25 -5.48 28.38 -73.55
CA PRO A 25 -6.24 28.72 -72.31
C PRO A 25 -7.77 29.08 -72.49
N LEU A 26 -8.49 29.45 -71.40
CA LEU A 26 -9.67 30.38 -71.21
C LEU A 26 -10.55 29.83 -70.05
N LEU A 27 -10.94 30.53 -68.98
CA LEU A 27 -11.36 31.92 -68.81
C LEU A 27 -11.06 32.45 -67.39
N LEU A 28 -10.58 33.68 -67.36
CA LEU A 28 -10.64 34.63 -66.25
C LEU A 28 -11.68 35.70 -66.64
N THR A 29 -12.32 36.36 -65.67
CA THR A 29 -12.83 37.76 -65.65
C THR A 29 -14.35 38.06 -65.56
N LEU A 30 -14.65 38.87 -64.52
CA LEU A 30 -15.59 40.01 -64.41
C LEU A 30 -17.12 39.75 -64.50
N PHE A 31 -18.05 40.42 -63.79
CA PHE A 31 -18.12 41.36 -62.66
C PHE A 31 -19.63 41.58 -62.35
N LEU A 32 -19.97 41.85 -61.09
CA LEU A 32 -21.04 42.74 -60.57
C LEU A 32 -22.48 42.74 -61.15
N GLY A 33 -23.45 42.58 -60.25
CA GLY A 33 -24.82 43.07 -60.39
C GLY A 33 -25.61 42.91 -59.09
N VAL A 34 -25.57 43.93 -58.23
CA VAL A 34 -26.35 44.06 -56.99
C VAL A 34 -27.81 44.40 -57.34
N GLY A 35 -28.80 43.77 -56.68
CA GLY A 35 -30.20 44.20 -56.76
C GLY A 35 -31.21 43.33 -55.99
N LEU A 36 -31.54 43.77 -54.78
CA LEU A 36 -32.81 43.63 -54.03
C LEU A 36 -33.51 42.26 -53.85
N GLU A 37 -33.51 41.85 -52.58
CA GLU A 37 -34.58 41.26 -51.76
C GLU A 37 -35.74 40.49 -52.43
N LEU A 38 -35.73 39.17 -52.20
CA LEU A 38 -36.94 38.41 -51.88
C LEU A 38 -36.66 37.58 -50.62
N THR A 39 -37.48 37.83 -49.60
CA THR A 39 -37.53 37.08 -48.34
C THR A 39 -37.84 35.60 -48.59
N GLU A 40 -36.84 34.73 -48.40
CA GLU A 40 -37.05 33.30 -48.17
C GLU A 40 -36.70 32.97 -46.71
N LYS A 41 -37.66 32.36 -46.00
CA LYS A 41 -37.42 31.65 -44.75
C LYS A 41 -36.28 30.66 -44.96
N SER A 42 -35.13 30.87 -44.30
CA SER A 42 -34.07 29.87 -44.26
C SER A 42 -34.54 28.68 -43.39
N GLY A 43 -35.14 27.69 -44.02
CA GLY A 43 -35.22 26.35 -43.45
C GLY A 43 -33.79 25.81 -43.33
N SER A 44 -33.38 25.41 -42.13
CA SER A 44 -32.08 24.78 -41.90
C SER A 44 -32.00 23.48 -42.71
N GLN A 45 -31.12 23.40 -43.70
CA GLN A 45 -30.77 22.12 -44.33
C GLN A 45 -30.13 21.22 -43.26
N GLN A 46 -30.75 20.07 -42.99
CA GLN A 46 -30.19 19.05 -42.11
C GLN A 46 -28.93 18.46 -42.77
N LEU A 47 -27.76 18.67 -42.16
CA LEU A 47 -26.51 18.09 -42.65
C LEU A 47 -26.56 16.56 -42.58
N THR A 48 -26.03 15.89 -43.61
CA THR A 48 -25.95 14.42 -43.65
C THR A 48 -24.73 13.92 -42.87
N PRO A 49 -24.87 12.95 -41.96
CA PRO A 49 -23.74 12.39 -41.23
C PRO A 49 -22.78 11.62 -42.15
N GLN A 50 -21.49 11.69 -41.84
CA GLN A 50 -20.44 10.97 -42.57
C GLN A 50 -19.89 9.83 -41.71
N ILE A 51 -19.66 8.67 -42.32
CA ILE A 51 -19.05 7.51 -41.67
C ILE A 51 -17.52 7.62 -41.76
N ALA A 52 -16.83 7.21 -40.70
CA ALA A 52 -15.38 7.13 -40.68
C ALA A 52 -14.91 6.08 -41.70
N PRO A 53 -13.82 6.35 -42.45
CA PRO A 53 -13.22 5.32 -43.28
C PRO A 53 -12.77 4.14 -42.39
N LEU A 54 -13.06 2.93 -42.84
CA LEU A 54 -12.58 1.72 -42.18
C LEU A 54 -11.07 1.57 -42.41
N ASN A 55 -10.41 0.94 -41.45
CA ASN A 55 -8.99 0.61 -41.53
C ASN A 55 -8.67 -0.14 -42.84
N PRO A 56 -7.75 0.36 -43.69
CA PRO A 56 -7.37 -0.29 -44.94
C PRO A 56 -6.87 -1.74 -44.78
N ASP A 57 -6.17 -2.05 -43.68
CA ASP A 57 -5.70 -3.41 -43.39
C ASP A 57 -6.88 -4.36 -43.13
N PHE A 58 -7.90 -3.86 -42.42
CA PHE A 58 -9.14 -4.61 -42.17
C PHE A 58 -9.91 -4.84 -43.47
N LEU A 59 -10.07 -3.80 -44.30
CA LEU A 59 -10.72 -3.94 -45.61
C LEU A 59 -10.01 -4.97 -46.50
N LYS A 60 -8.67 -4.94 -46.53
CA LYS A 60 -7.84 -5.93 -47.23
C LYS A 60 -8.06 -7.33 -46.67
N TYR A 61 -8.09 -7.49 -45.35
CA TYR A 61 -8.32 -8.77 -44.69
C TYR A 61 -9.71 -9.34 -45.06
N ILE A 62 -10.77 -8.54 -44.93
CA ILE A 62 -12.15 -8.95 -45.26
C ILE A 62 -12.26 -9.33 -46.74
N GLN A 63 -11.64 -8.56 -47.65
CA GLN A 63 -11.60 -8.87 -49.08
C GLN A 63 -10.93 -10.23 -49.32
N LEU A 64 -9.76 -10.47 -48.73
CA LEU A 64 -9.04 -11.74 -48.87
C LEU A 64 -9.83 -12.91 -48.27
N LYS A 65 -10.52 -12.70 -47.14
CA LYS A 65 -11.38 -13.72 -46.53
C LYS A 65 -12.54 -14.09 -47.45
N ARG A 66 -13.23 -13.10 -48.02
CA ARG A 66 -14.31 -13.31 -49.01
C ARG A 66 -13.84 -14.01 -50.28
N GLU A 67 -12.62 -13.74 -50.72
CA GLU A 67 -12.01 -14.40 -51.88
C GLU A 67 -11.43 -15.79 -51.56
N ASN A 68 -11.49 -16.24 -50.30
CA ASN A 68 -10.81 -17.44 -49.79
C ASN A 68 -9.31 -17.46 -50.12
N ARG A 69 -8.66 -16.30 -49.96
CA ARG A 69 -7.24 -16.03 -50.27
C ARG A 69 -6.43 -15.62 -49.05
N LEU A 70 -6.99 -15.79 -47.85
CA LEU A 70 -6.19 -15.64 -46.64
C LEU A 70 -5.09 -16.72 -46.60
N PRO A 71 -3.86 -16.36 -46.19
CA PRO A 71 -2.83 -17.35 -45.95
C PRO A 71 -3.28 -18.31 -44.84
N LEU A 72 -2.76 -19.55 -44.87
CA LEU A 72 -3.00 -20.52 -43.81
C LEU A 72 -2.61 -19.91 -42.46
N ALA A 73 -3.56 -19.85 -41.53
CA ALA A 73 -3.37 -19.29 -40.19
C ALA A 73 -2.71 -20.32 -39.25
N ILE A 74 -1.68 -21.01 -39.74
CA ILE A 74 -0.95 -22.04 -39.00
C ILE A 74 0.55 -21.84 -39.27
N THR A 75 1.34 -21.83 -38.22
CA THR A 75 2.81 -21.81 -38.29
C THR A 75 3.36 -23.10 -38.89
N LYS A 76 4.64 -23.08 -39.30
CA LYS A 76 5.31 -24.29 -39.82
C LYS A 76 5.29 -25.45 -38.81
N GLU A 77 5.30 -25.13 -37.52
CA GLU A 77 5.33 -26.06 -36.41
C GLU A 77 3.93 -26.51 -35.95
N GLY A 78 2.85 -26.04 -36.59
CA GLY A 78 1.48 -26.47 -36.32
C GLY A 78 0.70 -25.62 -35.31
N TYR A 79 1.28 -24.53 -34.80
CA TYR A 79 0.56 -23.58 -33.93
C TYR A 79 -0.38 -22.69 -34.73
N TRP A 80 -1.59 -22.49 -34.22
CA TRP A 80 -2.61 -21.68 -34.89
C TRP A 80 -2.47 -20.19 -34.57
N LEU A 81 -2.87 -19.39 -35.55
CA LEU A 81 -2.82 -17.93 -35.58
C LEU A 81 -4.26 -17.41 -35.71
N GLY A 82 -4.54 -16.23 -35.17
CA GLY A 82 -5.92 -15.78 -35.04
C GLY A 82 -6.13 -14.28 -34.83
N GLU A 83 -5.09 -13.45 -34.86
CA GLU A 83 -5.27 -12.00 -34.78
C GLU A 83 -5.71 -11.44 -36.12
N ILE A 84 -6.73 -10.59 -36.10
CA ILE A 84 -7.26 -9.92 -37.30
C ILE A 84 -7.18 -8.39 -37.15
N PRO A 85 -6.92 -7.63 -38.22
CA PRO A 85 -6.86 -6.16 -38.14
C PRO A 85 -8.16 -5.56 -37.58
N VAL A 86 -8.03 -4.54 -36.73
CA VAL A 86 -9.18 -3.82 -36.16
C VAL A 86 -9.89 -2.96 -37.22
N PRO A 87 -11.22 -2.82 -37.16
CA PRO A 87 -11.98 -2.06 -38.18
C PRO A 87 -11.77 -0.55 -38.08
N VAL A 88 -11.41 -0.03 -36.90
CA VAL A 88 -11.20 1.40 -36.63
C VAL A 88 -9.70 1.71 -36.55
N GLU A 89 -9.27 2.76 -37.26
CA GLU A 89 -7.89 3.23 -37.25
C GLU A 89 -7.75 4.43 -36.29
N LEU A 90 -6.82 4.34 -35.33
CA LEU A 90 -6.57 5.38 -34.31
C LEU A 90 -5.16 5.98 -34.41
N GLU A 91 -4.58 5.94 -35.60
CA GLU A 91 -3.20 6.36 -35.87
C GLU A 91 -2.93 7.85 -35.67
N HIS A 92 -3.97 8.69 -35.63
CA HIS A 92 -3.85 10.10 -35.24
C HIS A 92 -3.36 10.28 -33.79
N ASN A 93 -3.46 9.24 -32.95
CA ASN A 93 -2.91 9.25 -31.59
C ASN A 93 -1.44 8.82 -31.51
N ARG A 94 -0.76 8.52 -32.63
CA ARG A 94 0.60 7.98 -32.60
C ARG A 94 1.56 8.86 -31.79
N GLY A 95 2.28 8.23 -30.86
CA GLY A 95 3.26 8.90 -30.00
C GLY A 95 2.67 9.79 -28.91
N GLN A 96 1.34 9.81 -28.74
CA GLN A 96 0.72 10.57 -27.68
C GLN A 96 0.87 9.85 -26.34
N ILE A 97 1.13 10.61 -25.29
CA ILE A 97 1.30 10.12 -23.92
C ILE A 97 -0.08 10.02 -23.26
N ILE A 98 -0.40 8.86 -22.69
CA ILE A 98 -1.69 8.62 -22.01
C ILE A 98 -1.56 8.38 -20.50
N PHE A 99 -0.34 8.24 -19.99
CA PHE A 99 -0.04 8.09 -18.56
C PHE A 99 0.91 9.21 -18.08
N PRO A 100 0.85 9.62 -16.79
CA PRO A 100 1.78 10.61 -16.27
C PRO A 100 3.24 10.18 -16.46
N PRO A 101 4.12 11.07 -16.95
CA PRO A 101 5.52 10.75 -17.15
C PRO A 101 6.22 10.47 -15.82
N ARG A 102 7.03 9.41 -15.78
CA ARG A 102 7.90 9.05 -14.66
C ARG A 102 9.31 9.54 -14.95
N GLU A 103 10.05 9.98 -13.93
CA GLU A 103 11.46 10.41 -14.11
C GLU A 103 12.34 9.30 -14.73
N ALA A 104 12.10 8.03 -14.39
CA ALA A 104 12.69 6.87 -15.07
C ALA A 104 11.88 5.58 -14.86
N TYR A 105 11.76 4.76 -15.91
CA TYR A 105 11.34 3.35 -15.78
C TYR A 105 12.56 2.49 -15.42
N PRO A 106 12.39 1.40 -14.65
CA PRO A 106 13.48 0.47 -14.41
C PRO A 106 13.97 -0.13 -15.74
N ALA A 107 15.28 -0.41 -15.82
CA ALA A 107 15.89 -0.98 -17.02
C ALA A 107 15.31 -2.37 -17.37
N SER A 108 14.80 -3.09 -16.37
CA SER A 108 14.02 -4.31 -16.58
C SER A 108 12.88 -4.41 -15.58
N TYR A 109 11.82 -5.09 -15.99
CA TYR A 109 10.65 -5.37 -15.16
C TYR A 109 10.03 -6.67 -15.64
N ASP A 110 9.70 -7.59 -14.72
CA ASP A 110 9.22 -8.92 -15.09
C ASP A 110 8.07 -9.35 -14.18
N LEU A 111 6.85 -9.41 -14.73
CA LEU A 111 5.68 -9.81 -13.96
C LEU A 111 5.74 -11.26 -13.47
N ARG A 112 6.57 -12.13 -14.09
CA ARG A 112 6.79 -13.51 -13.63
C ARG A 112 7.34 -13.56 -12.21
N ALA A 113 7.99 -12.49 -11.74
CA ALA A 113 8.53 -12.37 -10.38
C ALA A 113 7.56 -11.67 -9.39
N THR A 114 6.34 -11.32 -9.80
CA THR A 114 5.46 -10.38 -9.04
C THR A 114 4.11 -10.95 -8.62
N ASN A 115 3.87 -12.27 -8.74
CA ASN A 115 2.57 -12.92 -8.49
C ASN A 115 1.39 -12.30 -9.27
N LYS A 116 1.67 -11.63 -10.40
CA LYS A 116 0.67 -10.98 -11.26
C LYS A 116 0.31 -11.76 -12.52
N LEU A 117 0.65 -13.04 -12.59
CA LEU A 117 0.38 -13.89 -13.74
C LEU A 117 -0.25 -15.21 -13.30
N THR A 118 -1.30 -15.60 -14.01
CA THR A 118 -1.84 -16.97 -14.02
C THR A 118 -0.90 -17.93 -14.78
N SER A 119 -1.15 -19.24 -14.67
CA SER A 119 -0.40 -20.28 -15.39
C SER A 119 -0.53 -20.12 -16.92
N ILE A 120 0.47 -20.59 -17.68
CA ILE A 120 0.39 -20.54 -19.14
C ILE A 120 -0.67 -21.52 -19.64
N LYS A 121 -1.58 -21.00 -20.46
CA LYS A 121 -2.61 -21.79 -21.13
C LYS A 121 -2.19 -22.17 -22.55
N ASN A 122 -2.97 -23.05 -23.18
CA ASN A 122 -2.73 -23.54 -24.53
C ASN A 122 -3.97 -23.32 -25.40
N GLN A 123 -3.82 -22.67 -26.55
CA GLN A 123 -4.90 -22.40 -27.50
C GLN A 123 -5.16 -23.58 -28.45
N GLY A 124 -4.26 -24.56 -28.50
CA GLY A 124 -4.37 -25.75 -29.35
C GLY A 124 -4.57 -25.42 -30.83
N SER A 125 -5.51 -26.12 -31.47
CA SER A 125 -5.76 -26.02 -32.91
C SER A 125 -6.81 -24.96 -33.30
N CYS A 126 -6.84 -23.84 -32.58
CA CYS A 126 -7.86 -22.80 -32.74
C CYS A 126 -7.22 -21.42 -32.89
N GLY A 127 -7.75 -20.56 -33.77
CA GLY A 127 -7.31 -19.17 -33.97
C GLY A 127 -7.78 -18.23 -32.86
N SER A 128 -7.53 -18.57 -31.59
CA SER A 128 -8.10 -17.91 -30.40
C SER A 128 -7.08 -17.10 -29.59
N CYS A 129 -5.87 -16.86 -30.11
CA CYS A 129 -4.81 -16.10 -29.42
C CYS A 129 -5.26 -14.74 -28.87
N TRP A 130 -6.21 -14.08 -29.56
CA TRP A 130 -6.81 -12.82 -29.13
C TRP A 130 -7.62 -12.94 -27.82
N ALA A 131 -8.30 -14.06 -27.60
CA ALA A 131 -9.01 -14.34 -26.36
C ALA A 131 -8.02 -14.54 -25.20
N PHE A 132 -6.97 -15.34 -25.41
CA PHE A 132 -5.93 -15.57 -24.41
C PHE A 132 -5.15 -14.30 -24.05
N ALA A 133 -4.84 -13.44 -25.02
CA ALA A 133 -4.19 -12.16 -24.75
C ALA A 133 -5.12 -11.20 -23.97
N THR A 134 -6.43 -11.27 -24.21
CA THR A 134 -7.44 -10.49 -23.47
C THR A 134 -7.47 -10.89 -22.00
N TYR A 135 -7.62 -12.19 -21.71
CA TYR A 135 -7.65 -12.65 -20.32
C TYR A 135 -6.29 -12.64 -19.65
N GLY A 136 -5.20 -12.84 -20.39
CA GLY A 136 -3.85 -12.59 -19.87
C GLY A 136 -3.70 -11.17 -19.31
N SER A 137 -4.30 -10.17 -19.97
CA SER A 137 -4.34 -8.79 -19.47
C SER A 137 -5.30 -8.63 -18.28
N LEU A 138 -6.55 -9.07 -18.41
CA LEU A 138 -7.57 -8.88 -17.38
C LEU A 138 -7.27 -9.64 -16.07
N GLU A 139 -6.81 -10.88 -16.14
CA GLU A 139 -6.40 -11.68 -14.97
C GLU A 139 -5.19 -11.04 -14.27
N SER A 140 -4.23 -10.51 -15.05
CA SER A 140 -3.05 -9.84 -14.51
C SER A 140 -3.39 -8.54 -13.79
N PHE A 141 -4.42 -7.82 -14.24
CA PHE A 141 -4.95 -6.63 -13.56
C PHE A 141 -5.51 -6.94 -12.17
N LEU A 142 -6.19 -8.07 -12.01
CA LEU A 142 -6.81 -8.47 -10.75
C LEU A 142 -5.79 -9.01 -9.73
N LEU A 143 -4.69 -9.59 -10.20
CA LEU A 143 -3.64 -10.15 -9.35
C LEU A 143 -2.69 -9.08 -8.77
N PRO A 144 -2.14 -9.30 -7.56
CA PRO A 144 -2.35 -10.46 -6.67
C PRO A 144 -3.58 -10.32 -5.76
N GLY A 145 -4.39 -9.26 -5.94
CA GLY A 145 -5.54 -8.97 -5.08
C GLY A 145 -6.66 -10.00 -5.17
N GLU A 146 -6.92 -10.50 -6.38
CA GLU A 146 -7.98 -11.46 -6.65
C GLU A 146 -7.56 -12.44 -7.75
N TYR A 147 -7.65 -13.75 -7.46
CA TYR A 147 -7.32 -14.79 -8.42
C TYR A 147 -8.54 -15.18 -9.26
N TRP A 148 -8.41 -15.08 -10.58
CA TRP A 148 -9.38 -15.57 -11.56
C TRP A 148 -8.68 -16.29 -12.70
N ASP A 149 -9.34 -17.32 -13.19
CA ASP A 149 -9.00 -18.05 -14.40
C ASP A 149 -10.23 -18.01 -15.31
N PHE A 150 -10.21 -17.16 -16.33
CA PHE A 150 -11.37 -16.87 -17.17
C PHE A 150 -11.43 -17.76 -18.42
N SER A 151 -12.65 -18.06 -18.86
CA SER A 151 -12.94 -18.97 -19.97
C SER A 151 -12.76 -18.30 -21.33
N GLU A 152 -11.63 -18.58 -22.00
CA GLU A 152 -11.46 -18.24 -23.41
C GLU A 152 -12.52 -18.89 -24.30
N GLN A 153 -13.00 -20.09 -23.94
CA GLN A 153 -14.01 -20.83 -24.69
C GLN A 153 -15.30 -20.03 -24.79
N HIS A 154 -15.74 -19.47 -23.67
CA HIS A 154 -16.98 -18.69 -23.64
C HIS A 154 -16.88 -17.44 -24.51
N LEU A 155 -15.74 -16.74 -24.47
CA LEU A 155 -15.51 -15.56 -25.31
C LEU A 155 -15.56 -15.92 -26.80
N ILE A 156 -14.87 -16.97 -27.24
CA ILE A 156 -14.81 -17.30 -28.67
C ILE A 156 -16.14 -17.85 -29.23
N ASP A 157 -16.94 -18.53 -28.42
CA ASP A 157 -18.22 -19.07 -28.90
C ASP A 157 -19.35 -18.02 -28.88
N THR A 158 -19.27 -17.00 -28.01
CA THR A 158 -20.37 -16.06 -27.78
C THR A 158 -20.07 -14.61 -28.15
N HIS A 159 -18.99 -14.34 -28.89
CA HIS A 159 -18.64 -12.98 -29.30
C HIS A 159 -19.66 -12.33 -30.24
N GLY A 160 -20.50 -13.10 -30.96
CA GLY A 160 -21.67 -12.60 -31.70
C GLY A 160 -21.38 -11.95 -33.06
N PHE A 161 -20.12 -11.96 -33.51
CA PHE A 161 -19.74 -11.50 -34.86
C PHE A 161 -19.97 -12.65 -35.88
N ASP A 162 -19.89 -12.35 -37.17
CA ASP A 162 -20.24 -13.27 -38.27
C ASP A 162 -19.38 -14.55 -38.35
N TRP A 163 -18.34 -14.65 -37.54
CA TRP A 163 -17.32 -15.70 -37.63
C TRP A 163 -17.45 -16.73 -36.52
N GLY A 164 -16.99 -17.95 -36.80
CA GLY A 164 -16.94 -19.02 -35.81
C GLY A 164 -15.79 -18.83 -34.82
N PRO A 165 -15.76 -19.64 -33.74
CA PRO A 165 -14.86 -19.45 -32.61
C PRO A 165 -13.36 -19.51 -32.93
N CYS A 166 -12.99 -20.25 -33.99
CA CYS A 166 -11.58 -20.42 -34.38
C CYS A 166 -11.17 -19.60 -35.60
N ASP A 167 -12.03 -18.70 -36.10
CA ASP A 167 -11.79 -17.92 -37.31
C ASP A 167 -10.96 -16.64 -37.08
N GLY A 168 -10.53 -16.40 -35.83
CA GLY A 168 -9.77 -15.24 -35.41
C GLY A 168 -10.62 -14.09 -34.85
N GLY A 169 -9.95 -13.15 -34.19
CA GLY A 169 -10.56 -11.99 -33.55
C GLY A 169 -9.54 -10.92 -33.18
N ASN A 170 -9.95 -9.97 -32.34
CA ASN A 170 -9.10 -8.86 -31.88
C ASN A 170 -9.66 -8.25 -30.59
N HIS A 171 -8.92 -7.31 -30.01
CA HIS A 171 -9.30 -6.62 -28.77
C HIS A 171 -10.58 -5.77 -28.88
N PHE A 172 -11.04 -5.36 -30.07
CA PHE A 172 -12.34 -4.68 -30.24
C PHE A 172 -13.51 -5.65 -30.06
N ILE A 173 -13.38 -6.87 -30.57
CA ILE A 173 -14.35 -7.96 -30.33
C ILE A 173 -14.42 -8.30 -28.84
N SER A 174 -13.25 -8.45 -28.20
CA SER A 174 -13.17 -8.65 -26.75
C SER A 174 -13.85 -7.53 -25.97
N SER A 175 -13.60 -6.27 -26.37
CA SER A 175 -14.21 -5.10 -25.74
C SER A 175 -15.74 -5.13 -25.86
N ALA A 176 -16.28 -5.44 -27.04
CA ALA A 176 -17.73 -5.57 -27.24
C ALA A 176 -18.32 -6.66 -26.33
N TYR A 177 -17.70 -7.84 -26.28
CA TYR A 177 -18.14 -8.96 -25.43
C TYR A 177 -18.14 -8.61 -23.93
N LEU A 178 -17.06 -8.00 -23.44
CA LEU A 178 -16.93 -7.66 -22.01
C LEU A 178 -17.82 -6.49 -21.59
N THR A 179 -17.93 -5.46 -22.43
CA THR A 179 -18.67 -4.22 -22.11
C THR A 179 -20.18 -4.34 -22.26
N ARG A 180 -20.67 -5.38 -22.98
CA ARG A 180 -22.10 -5.75 -23.01
C ARG A 180 -22.50 -6.77 -21.94
N TRP A 181 -21.56 -7.12 -21.05
CA TRP A 181 -21.71 -8.11 -19.97
C TRP A 181 -22.06 -9.53 -20.44
N SER A 182 -21.46 -9.99 -21.54
CA SER A 182 -21.52 -11.41 -21.90
C SER A 182 -20.50 -12.27 -21.14
N GLY A 183 -19.60 -11.64 -20.37
CA GLY A 183 -18.60 -12.28 -19.51
C GLY A 183 -17.70 -11.27 -18.80
N PRO A 184 -16.59 -11.71 -18.18
CA PRO A 184 -16.01 -13.05 -18.30
C PRO A 184 -16.71 -14.13 -17.48
N VAL A 185 -16.56 -15.37 -17.91
CA VAL A 185 -17.01 -16.61 -17.24
C VAL A 185 -15.79 -17.34 -16.66
N TRP A 186 -15.96 -18.15 -15.61
CA TRP A 186 -14.87 -18.92 -15.01
C TRP A 186 -14.49 -20.13 -15.90
N GLU A 187 -13.19 -20.41 -16.07
CA GLU A 187 -12.69 -21.53 -16.91
C GLU A 187 -13.23 -22.90 -16.47
N GLN A 188 -13.19 -23.21 -15.17
CA GLN A 188 -13.87 -24.35 -14.55
C GLN A 188 -15.36 -24.51 -14.91
N ASP A 189 -16.10 -23.42 -15.16
CA ASP A 189 -17.52 -23.50 -15.54
C ASP A 189 -17.67 -23.86 -17.02
N ASN A 190 -16.85 -23.27 -17.89
CA ASN A 190 -16.82 -23.57 -19.33
C ASN A 190 -15.38 -23.79 -19.83
N PRO A 191 -14.83 -25.01 -19.69
CA PRO A 191 -13.43 -25.28 -19.99
C PRO A 191 -13.08 -25.14 -21.48
N TYR A 192 -11.82 -24.86 -21.76
CA TYR A 192 -11.32 -24.72 -23.10
C TYR A 192 -11.23 -26.06 -23.86
N ILE A 193 -12.00 -26.20 -24.94
CA ILE A 193 -12.08 -27.43 -25.76
C ILE A 193 -11.69 -27.23 -27.23
N HIS A 194 -11.21 -26.03 -27.59
CA HIS A 194 -10.62 -25.71 -28.90
C HIS A 194 -11.56 -25.96 -30.11
N SER A 195 -12.87 -25.98 -29.87
CA SER A 195 -13.92 -26.28 -30.85
C SER A 195 -15.25 -25.67 -30.39
N LEU A 196 -16.27 -25.64 -31.26
CA LEU A 196 -17.62 -25.19 -30.87
C LEU A 196 -18.17 -26.09 -29.74
N ALA A 197 -18.45 -25.51 -28.59
CA ALA A 197 -19.14 -26.22 -27.51
C ALA A 197 -20.64 -26.34 -27.78
N SER A 198 -21.26 -27.40 -27.23
CA SER A 198 -22.66 -27.76 -27.51
C SER A 198 -23.69 -26.96 -26.70
N ASP A 199 -23.31 -26.36 -25.57
CA ASP A 199 -24.16 -25.51 -24.74
C ASP A 199 -23.35 -24.33 -24.17
N MET A 200 -23.85 -23.12 -24.39
CA MET A 200 -23.19 -21.86 -24.04
C MET A 200 -24.04 -20.97 -23.13
N ASN A 201 -25.17 -21.49 -22.62
CA ASN A 201 -26.12 -20.70 -21.87
C ASN A 201 -26.01 -20.94 -20.36
N GLY A 202 -26.33 -19.89 -19.59
CA GLY A 202 -26.52 -20.01 -18.13
C GLY A 202 -25.25 -19.94 -17.29
N PHE A 203 -24.08 -19.67 -17.90
CA PHE A 203 -22.85 -19.44 -17.15
C PHE A 203 -22.86 -18.06 -16.46
N PRO A 204 -22.47 -17.97 -15.17
CA PRO A 204 -22.49 -16.72 -14.44
C PRO A 204 -21.35 -15.79 -14.89
N VAL A 205 -21.71 -14.56 -15.25
CA VAL A 205 -20.76 -13.47 -15.43
C VAL A 205 -20.09 -13.15 -14.09
N ARG A 206 -18.76 -13.10 -14.08
CA ARG A 206 -17.96 -12.97 -12.85
C ARG A 206 -17.52 -11.54 -12.58
N LYS A 207 -17.30 -10.76 -13.64
CA LYS A 207 -16.81 -9.38 -13.59
C LYS A 207 -17.52 -8.51 -14.63
N HIS A 208 -17.56 -7.21 -14.37
CA HIS A 208 -17.99 -6.22 -15.36
C HIS A 208 -16.80 -5.33 -15.73
N ALA A 209 -16.44 -5.30 -17.01
CA ALA A 209 -15.39 -4.40 -17.49
C ALA A 209 -15.77 -2.93 -17.22
N GLN A 210 -14.82 -2.17 -16.68
CA GLN A 210 -15.04 -0.74 -16.35
C GLN A 210 -14.34 0.16 -17.37
N GLU A 211 -13.03 -0.05 -17.56
CA GLU A 211 -12.21 0.64 -18.54
C GLU A 211 -11.54 -0.38 -19.46
N VAL A 212 -11.53 -0.09 -20.76
CA VAL A 212 -10.66 -0.75 -21.72
C VAL A 212 -9.81 0.32 -22.38
N ILE A 213 -8.52 0.38 -22.03
CA ILE A 213 -7.62 1.44 -22.47
C ILE A 213 -6.94 0.99 -23.74
N PHE A 214 -7.14 1.70 -24.85
CA PHE A 214 -6.43 1.46 -26.10
C PHE A 214 -5.11 2.22 -26.10
N LEU A 215 -4.00 1.49 -26.22
CA LEU A 215 -2.69 2.12 -26.22
C LEU A 215 -2.39 2.73 -27.59
N PRO A 216 -1.96 4.00 -27.68
CA PRO A 216 -1.58 4.57 -28.95
C PRO A 216 -0.39 3.85 -29.60
N SER A 217 -0.36 3.85 -30.93
CA SER A 217 0.81 3.40 -31.68
C SER A 217 2.05 4.19 -31.28
N ARG A 218 3.18 3.50 -31.16
CA ARG A 218 4.47 4.11 -30.77
C ARG A 218 4.95 5.12 -31.82
N ALA A 219 5.51 6.24 -31.39
CA ALA A 219 6.14 7.23 -32.26
C ALA A 219 7.33 6.62 -33.02
N ASN A 220 8.10 5.78 -32.34
CA ASN A 220 9.23 5.02 -32.86
C ASN A 220 9.50 3.79 -31.96
N PHE A 221 10.49 2.97 -32.31
CA PHE A 221 10.79 1.73 -31.59
C PHE A 221 11.19 1.88 -30.11
N LEU A 222 11.63 3.08 -29.71
CA LEU A 222 12.03 3.39 -28.33
C LEU A 222 10.93 4.09 -27.52
N ASP A 223 9.83 4.48 -28.16
CA ASP A 223 8.66 5.03 -27.49
C ASP A 223 7.85 3.92 -26.81
N ASN A 224 8.40 3.40 -25.72
CA ASN A 224 7.86 2.26 -24.98
C ASN A 224 7.19 2.67 -23.67
N ASP A 225 7.16 3.97 -23.35
CA ASP A 225 6.75 4.47 -22.04
C ASP A 225 5.29 4.17 -21.73
N ASN A 226 4.38 4.32 -22.70
CA ASN A 226 2.97 3.94 -22.49
C ASN A 226 2.81 2.45 -22.17
N ILE A 227 3.59 1.57 -22.82
CA ILE A 227 3.56 0.12 -22.57
C ILE A 227 4.16 -0.18 -21.19
N LYS A 228 5.32 0.40 -20.86
CA LYS A 228 5.97 0.22 -19.56
C LYS A 228 5.08 0.70 -18.41
N ALA A 229 4.47 1.88 -18.57
CA ALA A 229 3.51 2.44 -17.62
C ALA A 229 2.32 1.49 -17.42
N ALA A 230 1.75 1.00 -18.53
CA ALA A 230 0.63 0.08 -18.49
C ALA A 230 0.99 -1.23 -17.78
N VAL A 231 2.13 -1.83 -18.10
CA VAL A 231 2.62 -3.07 -17.47
C VAL A 231 2.78 -2.91 -15.95
N MET A 232 3.37 -1.80 -15.51
CA MET A 232 3.56 -1.55 -14.07
C MET A 232 2.26 -1.24 -13.33
N THR A 233 1.34 -0.53 -13.99
CA THR A 233 0.13 -0.01 -13.34
C THR A 233 -1.00 -1.04 -13.36
N TYR A 234 -1.23 -1.67 -14.50
CA TYR A 234 -2.40 -2.52 -14.75
C TYR A 234 -2.06 -3.99 -14.98
N GLY A 235 -0.78 -4.37 -14.99
CA GLY A 235 -0.37 -5.74 -15.32
C GLY A 235 -0.25 -5.97 -16.83
N ALA A 236 -0.39 -7.21 -17.28
CA ALA A 236 -0.07 -7.58 -18.65
C ALA A 236 -0.85 -6.78 -19.72
N VAL A 237 -0.19 -6.47 -20.84
CA VAL A 237 -0.73 -5.61 -21.91
C VAL A 237 -0.95 -6.42 -23.18
N TYR A 238 -2.16 -6.41 -23.73
CA TYR A 238 -2.46 -7.01 -25.03
C TYR A 238 -1.70 -6.29 -26.14
N ILE A 239 -1.03 -7.05 -27.01
CA ILE A 239 -0.48 -6.55 -28.27
C ILE A 239 -0.80 -7.47 -29.45
N SER A 240 -0.85 -6.86 -30.63
CA SER A 240 -0.92 -7.56 -31.90
C SER A 240 0.47 -7.64 -32.52
N MET A 241 0.80 -8.76 -33.15
CA MET A 241 2.06 -8.92 -33.87
C MET A 241 1.89 -9.77 -35.13
N TYR A 242 2.95 -9.78 -35.94
CA TYR A 242 3.08 -10.70 -37.05
C TYR A 242 4.02 -11.83 -36.68
N TRP A 243 3.52 -13.06 -36.70
CA TRP A 243 4.30 -14.26 -36.52
C TRP A 243 4.61 -14.92 -37.86
N ASP A 244 5.89 -15.19 -38.09
CA ASP A 244 6.40 -16.14 -39.07
C ASP A 244 7.64 -16.81 -38.44
N SER A 245 7.68 -18.13 -38.46
CA SER A 245 8.69 -18.92 -37.76
C SER A 245 10.12 -18.63 -38.25
N SER A 246 10.30 -18.04 -39.44
CA SER A 246 11.62 -17.60 -39.93
C SER A 246 12.24 -16.48 -39.10
N PHE A 247 11.43 -15.67 -38.40
CA PHE A 247 11.91 -14.59 -37.52
C PHE A 247 12.13 -15.03 -36.08
N TYR A 248 11.75 -16.26 -35.73
CA TYR A 248 11.92 -16.81 -34.39
C TYR A 248 13.26 -17.53 -34.24
N ASN A 249 14.01 -17.16 -33.22
CA ASN A 249 15.22 -17.87 -32.81
C ASN A 249 14.86 -18.87 -31.69
N SER A 250 14.87 -20.16 -32.02
CA SER A 250 14.51 -21.21 -31.07
C SER A 250 15.56 -21.46 -29.99
N THR A 251 16.81 -21.03 -30.16
CA THR A 251 17.88 -21.17 -29.16
C THR A 251 17.68 -20.18 -28.02
N TYR A 252 17.45 -18.90 -28.35
CA TYR A 252 17.32 -17.83 -27.36
C TYR A 252 15.87 -17.45 -27.03
N LYS A 253 14.89 -18.09 -27.68
CA LYS A 253 13.45 -17.79 -27.53
C LYS A 253 13.16 -16.33 -27.84
N THR A 254 13.70 -15.83 -28.94
CA THR A 254 13.58 -14.43 -29.34
C THR A 254 12.85 -14.29 -30.67
N PHE A 255 12.10 -13.21 -30.84
CA PHE A 255 11.39 -12.90 -32.07
C PHE A 255 11.71 -11.47 -32.53
N TYR A 256 12.01 -11.32 -33.82
CA TYR A 256 12.16 -10.00 -34.44
C TYR A 256 11.83 -10.05 -35.94
N CYS A 257 10.70 -9.47 -36.31
CA CYS A 257 10.35 -9.20 -37.70
C CYS A 257 10.90 -7.83 -38.11
N ASN A 258 11.73 -7.83 -39.16
CA ASN A 258 12.33 -6.63 -39.74
C ASN A 258 11.75 -6.27 -41.11
N LEU A 259 10.61 -6.87 -41.50
CA LEU A 259 9.96 -6.62 -42.77
C LEU A 259 9.11 -5.35 -42.73
N SER A 260 9.14 -4.59 -43.83
CA SER A 260 8.14 -3.57 -44.08
C SER A 260 6.75 -4.19 -44.24
N GLY A 261 5.72 -3.54 -43.73
CA GLY A 261 4.33 -3.96 -43.86
C GLY A 261 3.55 -3.75 -42.57
N SER A 262 2.23 -3.94 -42.65
CA SER A 262 1.29 -3.72 -41.56
C SER A 262 0.52 -4.99 -41.19
N GLU A 263 0.82 -6.12 -41.84
CA GLU A 263 0.15 -7.39 -41.58
C GLU A 263 0.40 -7.85 -40.15
N ILE A 264 -0.65 -8.39 -39.52
CA ILE A 264 -0.65 -9.03 -38.19
C ILE A 264 -1.38 -10.37 -38.31
N ASN A 265 -1.09 -11.31 -37.43
CA ASN A 265 -1.75 -12.62 -37.40
C ASN A 265 -1.73 -13.30 -36.01
N HIS A 266 -0.99 -12.76 -35.03
CA HIS A 266 -0.93 -13.31 -33.68
C HIS A 266 -1.15 -12.24 -32.61
N ALA A 267 -1.75 -12.62 -31.49
CA ALA A 267 -1.97 -11.76 -30.32
C ALA A 267 -1.36 -12.40 -29.09
N VAL A 268 -0.72 -11.58 -28.26
CA VAL A 268 0.04 -12.00 -27.09
C VAL A 268 -0.03 -10.92 -26.02
N ALA A 269 0.44 -11.23 -24.81
CA ALA A 269 0.50 -10.26 -23.72
C ALA A 269 1.94 -9.90 -23.36
N ILE A 270 2.28 -8.61 -23.36
CA ILE A 270 3.54 -8.13 -22.78
C ILE A 270 3.42 -8.20 -21.27
N VAL A 271 4.36 -8.89 -20.63
CA VAL A 271 4.41 -9.11 -19.18
C VAL A 271 5.65 -8.50 -18.53
N GLY A 272 6.42 -7.73 -19.29
CA GLY A 272 7.67 -7.18 -18.81
C GLY A 272 8.58 -6.71 -19.93
N TRP A 273 9.79 -6.33 -19.57
CA TRP A 273 10.82 -5.92 -20.50
C TRP A 273 12.22 -5.99 -19.90
N ASP A 274 13.22 -5.92 -20.78
CA ASP A 274 14.63 -5.73 -20.47
C ASP A 274 15.25 -4.82 -21.54
N ASP A 275 15.59 -3.58 -21.15
CA ASP A 275 16.20 -2.55 -22.00
C ASP A 275 17.61 -2.95 -22.47
N ASN A 276 18.28 -3.83 -21.74
CA ASN A 276 19.63 -4.27 -22.03
C ASN A 276 19.69 -5.63 -22.75
N PHE A 277 18.54 -6.19 -23.14
CA PHE A 277 18.49 -7.48 -23.80
C PHE A 277 19.33 -7.48 -25.09
N ASP A 278 20.30 -8.40 -25.15
CA ASP A 278 21.33 -8.41 -26.20
C ASP A 278 20.74 -8.64 -27.60
N LYS A 279 20.93 -7.65 -28.48
CA LYS A 279 20.50 -7.70 -29.88
C LYS A 279 21.09 -8.87 -30.68
N ASN A 280 22.21 -9.44 -30.26
CA ASN A 280 22.84 -10.55 -30.98
C ASN A 280 22.14 -11.90 -30.74
N LYS A 281 21.14 -11.95 -29.85
CA LYS A 281 20.33 -13.14 -29.58
C LYS A 281 19.14 -13.32 -30.53
N PHE A 282 18.96 -12.43 -31.51
CA PHE A 282 17.94 -12.54 -32.56
C PHE A 282 18.52 -13.13 -33.85
N ASN A 283 17.70 -13.80 -34.67
CA ASN A 283 18.15 -14.37 -35.97
C ASN A 283 18.79 -13.30 -36.88
N THR A 284 18.20 -12.10 -36.88
CA THR A 284 18.80 -10.91 -37.46
C THR A 284 18.97 -9.88 -36.34
N PRO A 285 20.16 -9.33 -36.10
CA PRO A 285 20.32 -8.34 -35.03
C PRO A 285 19.47 -7.08 -35.28
N PRO A 286 18.63 -6.64 -34.32
CA PRO A 286 17.96 -5.34 -34.39
C PRO A 286 18.95 -4.17 -34.24
N ALA A 287 18.46 -2.95 -34.45
CA ALA A 287 19.29 -1.75 -34.44
C ALA A 287 19.97 -1.48 -33.08
N GLY A 288 19.34 -1.88 -31.97
CA GLY A 288 19.87 -1.75 -30.61
C GLY A 288 19.40 -2.89 -29.70
N ASN A 289 19.87 -2.86 -28.46
CA ASN A 289 19.40 -3.75 -27.40
C ASN A 289 17.98 -3.38 -26.97
N GLY A 290 17.32 -4.31 -26.29
CA GLY A 290 16.01 -4.08 -25.69
C GLY A 290 14.95 -5.02 -26.24
N ALA A 291 14.24 -5.68 -25.34
CA ALA A 291 13.15 -6.58 -25.67
C ALA A 291 12.03 -6.54 -24.64
N PHE A 292 10.81 -6.77 -25.10
CA PHE A 292 9.67 -7.08 -24.25
C PHE A 292 9.69 -8.57 -23.87
N ILE A 293 9.26 -8.87 -22.65
CA ILE A 293 8.98 -10.23 -22.20
C ILE A 293 7.51 -10.50 -22.54
N VAL A 294 7.26 -11.57 -23.29
CA VAL A 294 5.94 -11.84 -23.86
C VAL A 294 5.42 -13.18 -23.40
N ARG A 295 4.18 -13.18 -22.88
CA ARG A 295 3.38 -14.36 -22.57
C ARG A 295 2.62 -14.81 -23.80
N ASN A 296 2.83 -16.05 -24.20
CA ASN A 296 2.17 -16.68 -25.33
C ASN A 296 1.05 -17.64 -24.87
N SER A 297 0.31 -18.20 -25.82
CA SER A 297 -0.83 -19.09 -25.62
C SER A 297 -0.63 -20.46 -26.26
N TRP A 298 0.60 -20.96 -26.36
CA TRP A 298 0.92 -22.26 -26.98
C TRP A 298 1.34 -23.34 -25.98
N GLY A 299 1.02 -23.15 -24.70
CA GLY A 299 1.37 -24.06 -23.62
C GLY A 299 2.81 -23.89 -23.11
N GLU A 300 3.06 -24.47 -21.93
CA GLU A 300 4.34 -24.35 -21.22
C GLU A 300 5.51 -25.05 -21.93
N SER A 301 5.23 -26.05 -22.78
CA SER A 301 6.26 -26.77 -23.52
C SER A 301 6.87 -25.96 -24.68
N TRP A 302 6.24 -24.85 -25.06
CA TRP A 302 6.73 -23.96 -26.10
C TRP A 302 7.53 -22.79 -25.51
N GLY A 303 8.52 -22.27 -26.24
CA GLY A 303 9.28 -21.09 -25.81
C GLY A 303 10.17 -21.36 -24.60
N GLU A 304 10.21 -20.40 -23.68
CA GLU A 304 10.76 -20.50 -22.33
C GLU A 304 9.59 -20.64 -21.34
N GLY A 305 9.07 -21.85 -21.17
CA GLY A 305 7.93 -22.08 -20.27
C GLY A 305 6.65 -21.36 -20.69
N GLY A 306 6.42 -21.17 -21.99
CA GLY A 306 5.32 -20.38 -22.56
C GLY A 306 5.64 -18.92 -22.88
N TYR A 307 6.86 -18.46 -22.57
CA TYR A 307 7.30 -17.08 -22.78
C TYR A 307 8.35 -16.96 -23.88
N PHE A 308 8.53 -15.75 -24.41
CA PHE A 308 9.61 -15.41 -25.35
C PHE A 308 9.94 -13.91 -25.27
N TYR A 309 11.03 -13.50 -25.89
CA TYR A 309 11.45 -12.08 -25.95
C TYR A 309 11.14 -11.49 -27.33
N LEU A 310 10.44 -10.37 -27.37
CA LEU A 310 10.11 -9.62 -28.59
C LEU A 310 10.97 -8.36 -28.66
N SER A 311 11.75 -8.20 -29.74
CA SER A 311 12.58 -7.00 -29.93
C SER A 311 11.73 -5.72 -29.90
N TYR A 312 12.22 -4.67 -29.22
CA TYR A 312 11.60 -3.35 -29.30
C TYR A 312 11.49 -2.81 -30.72
N TYR A 313 12.41 -3.23 -31.58
CA TYR A 313 12.56 -2.80 -32.97
C TYR A 313 11.65 -3.56 -33.94
N ASP A 314 10.84 -4.52 -33.46
CA ASP A 314 9.88 -5.22 -34.30
C ASP A 314 9.00 -4.24 -35.08
N THR A 315 8.95 -4.42 -36.40
CA THR A 315 8.33 -3.47 -37.31
C THR A 315 6.81 -3.63 -37.41
N ARG A 316 6.25 -4.72 -36.88
CA ARG A 316 4.84 -5.09 -37.04
C ARG A 316 4.08 -5.22 -35.72
N MET A 317 4.76 -5.13 -34.58
CA MET A 317 4.11 -5.02 -33.27
C MET A 317 3.25 -3.74 -33.19
N LYS A 318 1.99 -3.92 -32.83
CA LYS A 318 1.04 -2.84 -32.54
C LYS A 318 0.51 -3.00 -31.11
N PRO A 319 0.59 -1.95 -30.26
CA PRO A 319 -0.10 -1.96 -28.98
C PRO A 319 -1.60 -2.16 -29.17
N GLY A 320 -2.23 -2.98 -28.35
CA GLY A 320 -3.67 -3.19 -28.37
C GLY A 320 -4.34 -2.50 -27.19
N ALA A 321 -4.52 -3.23 -26.10
CA ALA A 321 -5.34 -2.77 -24.99
C ALA A 321 -4.90 -3.26 -23.61
N VAL A 322 -5.40 -2.58 -22.59
CA VAL A 322 -5.46 -3.05 -21.20
C VAL A 322 -6.92 -3.17 -20.80
N PHE A 323 -7.27 -4.24 -20.09
CA PHE A 323 -8.62 -4.50 -19.64
C PHE A 323 -8.70 -4.41 -18.12
N THR A 324 -9.68 -3.66 -17.61
CA THR A 324 -9.96 -3.56 -16.17
C THR A 324 -11.39 -4.00 -15.89
N ALA A 325 -11.64 -4.52 -14.70
CA ALA A 325 -12.99 -4.91 -14.31
C ALA A 325 -13.22 -4.86 -12.80
N GLU A 326 -14.49 -4.78 -12.45
CA GLU A 326 -15.00 -4.84 -11.08
C GLU A 326 -15.93 -6.04 -10.89
N ALA A 327 -16.38 -6.27 -9.66
CA ALA A 327 -17.38 -7.30 -9.36
C ALA A 327 -18.65 -7.11 -10.20
N ALA A 328 -19.24 -8.22 -10.69
CA ALA A 328 -20.49 -8.20 -11.45
C ALA A 328 -21.72 -7.70 -10.65
N THR A 329 -21.54 -7.40 -9.36
CA THR A 329 -22.58 -6.82 -8.49
C THR A 329 -22.58 -5.29 -8.47
N ASN A 330 -21.66 -4.62 -9.19
CA ASN A 330 -21.54 -3.16 -9.19
C ASN A 330 -22.74 -2.44 -9.83
N TYR A 331 -23.46 -3.11 -10.73
CA TYR A 331 -24.67 -2.60 -11.37
C TYR A 331 -25.73 -3.70 -11.48
N SER A 332 -27.00 -3.30 -11.55
CA SER A 332 -28.14 -4.23 -11.62
C SER A 332 -28.64 -4.52 -13.03
N SER A 333 -28.55 -3.55 -13.96
CA SER A 333 -28.99 -3.71 -15.34
C SER A 333 -28.30 -2.71 -16.26
N ILE A 334 -28.28 -3.03 -17.55
CA ILE A 334 -27.71 -2.24 -18.64
C ILE A 334 -28.78 -1.97 -19.70
N TYR A 335 -28.87 -0.73 -20.17
CA TYR A 335 -29.58 -0.36 -21.40
C TYR A 335 -28.57 -0.07 -22.50
N GLN A 336 -28.70 -0.74 -23.63
CA GLN A 336 -27.78 -0.65 -24.77
C GLN A 336 -28.45 -1.12 -26.06
N TYR A 337 -27.94 -0.67 -27.20
CA TYR A 337 -28.32 -1.17 -28.53
C TYR A 337 -27.12 -1.74 -29.30
N ASP A 338 -25.89 -1.34 -28.94
CA ASP A 338 -24.62 -1.66 -29.59
C ASP A 338 -23.99 -2.96 -29.05
N HIS A 339 -24.60 -4.10 -29.35
CA HIS A 339 -24.13 -5.40 -28.84
C HIS A 339 -22.77 -5.80 -29.42
N LEU A 340 -22.43 -5.40 -30.64
CA LEU A 340 -21.13 -5.61 -31.26
C LEU A 340 -20.15 -4.45 -31.02
N GLY A 341 -20.53 -3.49 -30.17
CA GLY A 341 -19.67 -2.39 -29.73
C GLY A 341 -19.15 -1.53 -30.88
N TRP A 342 -17.93 -1.04 -30.74
CA TRP A 342 -17.37 -0.04 -31.64
C TRP A 342 -16.84 -0.67 -32.94
N VAL A 343 -17.56 -0.45 -34.04
CA VAL A 343 -17.20 -0.94 -35.38
C VAL A 343 -16.74 0.19 -36.31
N SER A 344 -17.37 1.36 -36.21
CA SER A 344 -17.00 2.57 -36.96
C SER A 344 -17.37 3.81 -36.15
N SER A 345 -17.19 5.00 -36.70
CA SER A 345 -17.62 6.25 -36.08
C SER A 345 -18.31 7.16 -37.09
N PHE A 346 -19.06 8.14 -36.60
CA PHE A 346 -19.71 9.15 -37.43
C PHE A 346 -19.26 10.56 -37.05
N GLY A 347 -19.40 11.49 -38.01
CA GLY A 347 -19.13 12.91 -37.80
C GLY A 347 -19.68 13.79 -38.91
N TYR A 348 -19.32 15.08 -38.84
CA TYR A 348 -19.77 16.13 -39.76
C TYR A 348 -18.60 16.96 -40.31
N GLY A 349 -17.41 16.33 -40.46
CA GLY A 349 -16.19 17.04 -40.83
C GLY A 349 -15.64 17.93 -39.71
N SER A 350 -16.12 17.74 -38.49
CA SER A 350 -15.75 18.47 -37.27
C SER A 350 -15.25 17.46 -36.23
N THR A 351 -14.29 17.86 -35.40
CA THR A 351 -13.86 17.08 -34.23
C THR A 351 -14.94 16.99 -33.15
N THR A 352 -16.06 17.71 -33.31
CA THR A 352 -17.17 17.73 -32.37
C THR A 352 -18.47 17.38 -33.06
N ALA A 353 -19.22 16.45 -32.48
CA ALA A 353 -20.60 16.13 -32.87
C ALA A 353 -21.38 15.57 -31.67
N TRP A 354 -22.67 15.34 -31.88
CA TRP A 354 -23.59 14.80 -30.88
C TRP A 354 -24.10 13.42 -31.29
N GLY A 355 -24.21 12.53 -30.31
CA GLY A 355 -24.89 11.24 -30.42
C GLY A 355 -25.94 11.08 -29.33
N ALA A 356 -26.98 10.28 -29.55
CA ALA A 356 -27.97 9.98 -28.52
C ALA A 356 -28.64 8.63 -28.75
N ASN A 357 -28.99 7.94 -27.66
CA ASN A 357 -29.87 6.78 -27.66
C ASN A 357 -31.13 7.10 -26.83
N ILE A 358 -32.30 6.68 -27.32
CA ILE A 358 -33.58 6.72 -26.57
C ILE A 358 -33.91 5.30 -26.13
N PHE A 359 -34.11 5.11 -24.83
CA PHE A 359 -34.41 3.82 -24.21
C PHE A 359 -35.79 3.83 -23.54
N THR A 360 -36.39 2.65 -23.42
CA THR A 360 -37.55 2.41 -22.56
C THR A 360 -37.08 1.81 -21.23
N ALA A 361 -37.39 2.47 -20.12
CA ALA A 361 -37.05 1.96 -18.79
C ALA A 361 -37.80 0.65 -18.49
N THR A 362 -37.08 -0.44 -18.23
CA THR A 362 -37.68 -1.74 -17.88
C THR A 362 -37.99 -1.84 -16.39
N SER A 363 -37.28 -1.09 -15.55
CA SER A 363 -37.49 -0.99 -14.11
C SER A 363 -37.44 0.46 -13.64
N SER A 364 -37.78 0.68 -12.36
CA SER A 364 -37.62 1.97 -11.71
C SER A 364 -36.25 2.16 -11.06
N ASN A 365 -35.28 1.28 -11.38
CA ASN A 365 -33.90 1.49 -10.93
C ASN A 365 -33.30 2.71 -11.65
N PRO A 366 -32.64 3.61 -10.91
CA PRO A 366 -32.03 4.80 -11.47
C PRO A 366 -30.78 4.48 -12.27
N ILE A 367 -30.50 5.30 -13.28
CA ILE A 367 -29.25 5.27 -14.04
C ILE A 367 -28.16 5.84 -13.17
N VAL A 368 -27.04 5.15 -12.97
CA VAL A 368 -25.92 5.55 -12.10
C VAL A 368 -24.61 5.76 -12.85
N ALA A 369 -24.47 5.21 -14.05
CA ALA A 369 -23.27 5.38 -14.88
C ALA A 369 -23.62 5.27 -16.37
N ILE A 370 -22.77 5.82 -17.23
CA ILE A 370 -22.89 5.76 -18.69
C ILE A 370 -21.60 5.20 -19.28
N GLY A 371 -21.72 4.19 -20.14
CA GLY A 371 -20.61 3.61 -20.89
C GLY A 371 -20.45 4.26 -22.25
N ILE A 372 -19.23 4.69 -22.59
CA ILE A 372 -18.91 5.29 -23.90
C ILE A 372 -17.56 4.82 -24.43
N TYR A 373 -17.35 5.02 -25.73
CA TYR A 373 -16.03 4.94 -26.34
C TYR A 373 -15.48 6.34 -26.66
N THR A 374 -14.16 6.52 -26.58
CA THR A 374 -13.47 7.71 -27.06
C THR A 374 -12.33 7.35 -28.01
N ALA A 375 -12.15 8.16 -29.07
CA ALA A 375 -11.21 7.85 -30.14
C ALA A 375 -9.88 8.60 -30.07
N SER A 376 -9.73 9.54 -29.15
CA SER A 376 -8.49 10.32 -29.02
C SER A 376 -8.08 10.54 -27.57
N VAL A 377 -6.77 10.72 -27.38
CA VAL A 377 -6.19 11.22 -26.14
C VAL A 377 -6.82 12.58 -25.79
N ASN A 378 -7.18 12.77 -24.51
CA ASN A 378 -7.83 13.98 -23.99
C ASN A 378 -9.17 14.31 -24.68
N SER A 379 -9.96 13.30 -25.04
CA SER A 379 -11.32 13.51 -25.56
C SER A 379 -12.19 14.15 -24.49
N TYR A 380 -12.93 15.20 -24.86
CA TYR A 380 -13.86 15.90 -23.97
C TYR A 380 -15.30 15.49 -24.27
N TYR A 381 -16.08 15.19 -23.24
CA TYR A 381 -17.49 14.86 -23.37
C TYR A 381 -18.38 15.85 -22.62
N GLU A 382 -19.57 16.08 -23.16
CA GLU A 382 -20.71 16.66 -22.45
C GLU A 382 -21.89 15.68 -22.58
N LEU A 383 -22.39 15.20 -21.45
CA LEU A 383 -23.40 14.16 -21.33
C LEU A 383 -24.69 14.75 -20.76
N TYR A 384 -25.80 14.42 -21.40
CA TYR A 384 -27.13 14.92 -21.10
C TYR A 384 -28.10 13.74 -20.98
N ILE A 385 -28.95 13.73 -19.94
CA ILE A 385 -30.00 12.72 -19.78
C ILE A 385 -31.35 13.41 -19.71
N TYR A 386 -32.28 13.00 -20.57
CA TYR A 386 -33.65 13.52 -20.60
C TYR A 386 -34.64 12.41 -20.23
N ARG A 387 -35.70 12.76 -19.49
CA ARG A 387 -36.79 11.87 -19.11
C ARG A 387 -38.11 12.29 -19.75
N GLY A 388 -39.01 11.32 -19.94
CA GLY A 388 -40.30 11.54 -20.60
C GLY A 388 -40.13 12.08 -22.03
N VAL A 389 -39.11 11.60 -22.75
CA VAL A 389 -38.85 12.05 -24.12
C VAL A 389 -39.94 11.55 -25.07
N THR A 390 -40.18 12.29 -26.14
CA THR A 390 -41.03 11.85 -27.24
C THR A 390 -40.22 10.96 -28.17
N ALA A 391 -40.81 9.86 -28.64
CA ALA A 391 -40.18 9.00 -29.64
C ALA A 391 -39.66 9.83 -30.83
N GLY A 392 -38.44 9.54 -31.29
CA GLY A 392 -37.81 10.28 -32.40
C GLY A 392 -37.17 11.62 -32.03
N SER A 393 -37.32 12.10 -30.79
CA SER A 393 -36.84 13.42 -30.37
C SER A 393 -35.98 13.34 -29.11
N PRO A 394 -34.65 13.11 -29.22
CA PRO A 394 -33.78 12.85 -28.08
C PRO A 394 -33.74 13.93 -27.00
N ARG A 395 -34.16 15.17 -27.29
CA ARG A 395 -34.12 16.29 -26.32
C ARG A 395 -35.48 16.95 -26.05
N SER A 396 -36.60 16.34 -26.44
CA SER A 396 -37.94 16.96 -26.23
C SER A 396 -38.44 16.89 -24.78
N GLY A 397 -37.91 15.95 -23.99
CA GLY A 397 -38.33 15.70 -22.61
C GLY A 397 -37.69 16.64 -21.58
N THR A 398 -37.77 16.24 -20.31
CA THR A 398 -37.18 17.01 -19.19
C THR A 398 -35.70 16.66 -19.06
N LEU A 399 -34.81 17.63 -19.23
CA LEU A 399 -33.39 17.48 -18.90
C LEU A 399 -33.23 17.28 -17.39
N VAL A 400 -32.68 16.15 -16.98
CA VAL A 400 -32.48 15.80 -15.56
C VAL A 400 -31.03 15.69 -15.15
N LEU A 401 -30.11 15.52 -16.10
CA LEU A 401 -28.67 15.52 -15.87
C LEU A 401 -27.92 16.21 -16.99
N ASN A 402 -26.95 17.05 -16.65
CA ASN A 402 -25.89 17.51 -17.55
C ASN A 402 -24.55 17.41 -16.81
N GLN A 403 -23.57 16.75 -17.40
CA GLN A 403 -22.21 16.64 -16.86
C GLN A 403 -21.18 16.57 -17.98
N GLY A 404 -19.94 17.00 -17.74
CA GLY A 404 -18.86 16.87 -18.71
C GLY A 404 -17.53 16.55 -18.06
N GLY A 405 -16.58 16.12 -18.87
CA GLY A 405 -15.25 15.75 -18.41
C GLY A 405 -14.29 15.44 -19.55
N THR A 406 -13.01 15.32 -19.22
CA THR A 406 -11.96 14.92 -20.16
C THR A 406 -11.49 13.52 -19.83
N ILE A 407 -11.43 12.66 -20.86
CA ILE A 407 -10.93 11.30 -20.78
C ILE A 407 -9.52 11.29 -21.39
N ALA A 408 -8.55 10.86 -20.60
CA ALA A 408 -7.13 10.95 -20.96
C ALA A 408 -6.74 9.99 -22.08
N SER A 409 -7.33 8.81 -22.16
CA SER A 409 -6.95 7.74 -23.09
C SER A 409 -8.09 7.35 -24.02
N PRO A 410 -7.82 6.95 -25.28
CA PRO A 410 -8.84 6.34 -26.12
C PRO A 410 -9.21 4.95 -25.59
N GLY A 411 -10.40 4.47 -25.95
CA GLY A 411 -10.91 3.18 -25.49
C GLY A 411 -12.35 3.23 -25.01
N TYR A 412 -12.72 2.29 -24.16
CA TYR A 412 -14.02 2.22 -23.48
C TYR A 412 -13.91 2.76 -22.05
N HIS A 413 -14.91 3.53 -21.64
CA HIS A 413 -14.94 4.21 -20.35
C HIS A 413 -16.31 4.10 -19.69
N THR A 414 -16.31 3.91 -18.37
CA THR A 414 -17.53 3.96 -17.56
C THR A 414 -17.57 5.28 -16.79
N ILE A 415 -18.36 6.22 -17.30
CA ILE A 415 -18.57 7.50 -16.66
C ILE A 415 -19.59 7.32 -15.53
N ILE A 416 -19.11 7.36 -14.29
CA ILE A 416 -20.00 7.45 -13.13
C ILE A 416 -20.81 8.73 -13.26
N LEU A 417 -22.13 8.60 -13.21
CA LEU A 417 -22.97 9.77 -13.17
C LEU A 417 -22.69 10.47 -11.87
N SER A 418 -22.48 11.76 -12.02
CA SER A 418 -22.62 12.71 -10.95
C SER A 418 -23.84 12.28 -10.08
N ASN A 419 -24.95 11.93 -10.72
CA ASN A 419 -26.22 11.67 -10.06
C ASN A 419 -26.95 10.50 -10.61
N PRO A 420 -27.45 9.64 -9.72
CA PRO A 420 -28.42 8.71 -10.18
C PRO A 420 -29.67 9.39 -10.76
N VAL A 421 -30.04 9.04 -11.99
CA VAL A 421 -31.23 9.57 -12.66
C VAL A 421 -32.39 8.60 -12.39
N PRO A 422 -33.39 8.97 -11.55
CA PRO A 422 -34.52 8.10 -11.27
C PRO A 422 -35.32 7.81 -12.53
N LEU A 423 -35.72 6.55 -12.68
CA LEU A 423 -36.59 6.10 -13.77
C LEU A 423 -37.91 5.57 -13.21
N SER A 424 -38.92 5.58 -14.05
CA SER A 424 -40.23 4.98 -13.86
C SER A 424 -40.33 3.88 -14.90
N SER A 425 -40.60 2.65 -14.46
CA SER A 425 -40.82 1.54 -15.40
C SER A 425 -41.83 1.93 -16.48
N GLY A 426 -41.47 1.70 -17.73
CA GLY A 426 -42.23 2.05 -18.93
C GLY A 426 -41.98 3.45 -19.50
N GLU A 427 -41.26 4.36 -18.81
CA GLU A 427 -40.98 5.68 -19.36
C GLU A 427 -39.88 5.66 -20.44
N LEU A 428 -40.01 6.52 -21.44
CA LEU A 428 -38.92 6.80 -22.38
C LEU A 428 -37.95 7.81 -21.76
N PHE A 429 -36.67 7.50 -21.81
CA PHE A 429 -35.59 8.42 -21.47
C PHE A 429 -34.54 8.41 -22.57
N SER A 430 -33.79 9.49 -22.71
CA SER A 430 -32.66 9.55 -23.64
C SER A 430 -31.37 9.83 -22.90
N VAL A 431 -30.29 9.29 -23.45
CA VAL A 431 -28.92 9.69 -23.14
C VAL A 431 -28.37 10.33 -24.40
N ALA A 432 -28.01 11.61 -24.32
CA ALA A 432 -27.40 12.36 -25.41
C ALA A 432 -25.99 12.80 -24.98
N ILE A 433 -25.03 12.69 -25.87
CA ILE A 433 -23.63 13.02 -25.62
C ILE A 433 -23.08 13.87 -26.75
N LYS A 434 -22.35 14.92 -26.40
CA LYS A 434 -21.49 15.67 -27.31
C LYS A 434 -20.06 15.25 -27.05
N LEU A 435 -19.40 14.73 -28.06
CA LEU A 435 -17.99 14.36 -27.97
C LEU A 435 -17.15 15.35 -28.77
N THR A 436 -16.06 15.80 -28.18
CA THR A 436 -14.98 16.54 -28.83
C THR A 436 -13.72 15.70 -28.79
N THR A 437 -13.28 15.29 -29.97
CA THR A 437 -12.28 14.25 -30.15
C THR A 437 -11.09 14.84 -30.92
N PRO A 438 -10.00 15.24 -30.23
CA PRO A 438 -8.87 15.90 -30.87
C PRO A 438 -8.28 15.11 -32.04
N GLY A 439 -8.02 15.78 -33.15
CA GLY A 439 -7.39 15.18 -34.33
C GLY A 439 -8.26 14.18 -35.12
N PHE A 440 -9.53 13.97 -34.76
CA PHE A 440 -10.40 13.00 -35.43
C PHE A 440 -11.80 13.56 -35.70
N SER A 441 -12.16 13.70 -36.99
CA SER A 441 -13.42 14.35 -37.42
C SER A 441 -14.66 13.45 -37.40
N TYR A 442 -14.55 12.26 -36.80
CA TYR A 442 -15.65 11.29 -36.63
C TYR A 442 -15.83 10.97 -35.14
N PRO A 443 -16.28 11.94 -34.32
CA PRO A 443 -16.18 11.84 -32.88
C PRO A 443 -17.17 10.88 -32.22
N ILE A 444 -18.18 10.34 -32.92
CA ILE A 444 -19.23 9.49 -32.34
C ILE A 444 -19.04 8.02 -32.72
N PRO A 445 -18.54 7.15 -31.81
CA PRO A 445 -18.46 5.71 -32.02
C PRO A 445 -19.82 5.06 -32.25
N ALA A 446 -19.86 4.09 -33.17
CA ALA A 446 -21.08 3.39 -33.56
C ALA A 446 -20.84 1.93 -33.92
N GLU A 447 -21.84 1.13 -33.63
CA GLU A 447 -22.06 -0.20 -34.17
C GLU A 447 -22.70 -0.05 -35.56
N ILE A 448 -22.12 -0.70 -36.57
CA ILE A 448 -22.66 -0.71 -37.94
C ILE A 448 -22.60 -2.12 -38.52
N PRO A 449 -23.51 -2.50 -39.43
CA PRO A 449 -23.43 -3.77 -40.12
C PRO A 449 -22.37 -3.74 -41.22
N ILE A 450 -21.34 -4.56 -41.08
CA ILE A 450 -20.35 -4.83 -42.12
C ILE A 450 -20.52 -6.29 -42.54
N SER A 451 -20.83 -6.51 -43.82
CA SER A 451 -21.00 -7.87 -44.37
C SER A 451 -19.74 -8.72 -44.17
N GLY A 452 -19.89 -9.88 -43.52
CA GLY A 452 -18.81 -10.82 -43.25
C GLY A 452 -17.93 -10.37 -42.08
N TYR A 453 -18.45 -9.55 -41.18
CA TYR A 453 -17.83 -9.20 -39.90
C TYR A 453 -18.90 -8.94 -38.83
N SER A 454 -19.69 -7.88 -38.98
CA SER A 454 -20.69 -7.43 -37.99
C SER A 454 -22.10 -7.39 -38.58
N SER A 455 -22.41 -8.27 -39.53
CA SER A 455 -23.70 -8.23 -40.25
C SER A 455 -24.91 -8.44 -39.35
N GLN A 456 -24.71 -9.01 -38.16
CA GLN A 456 -25.72 -9.20 -37.12
C GLN A 456 -26.07 -7.92 -36.34
N ALA A 457 -25.41 -6.78 -36.60
CA ALA A 457 -25.80 -5.51 -36.01
C ALA A 457 -27.23 -5.13 -36.44
N VAL A 458 -28.09 -4.81 -35.46
CA VAL A 458 -29.51 -4.46 -35.69
C VAL A 458 -29.80 -3.09 -35.08
N ALA A 459 -30.25 -2.16 -35.90
CA ALA A 459 -30.73 -0.84 -35.46
C ALA A 459 -32.19 -0.66 -35.87
N ASN A 460 -33.05 -0.27 -34.92
CA ASN A 460 -34.45 0.02 -35.16
C ASN A 460 -34.70 1.54 -35.17
N SER A 461 -35.78 1.95 -35.84
CA SER A 461 -36.18 3.35 -35.85
C SER A 461 -36.60 3.81 -34.47
N GLY A 462 -36.14 5.01 -34.11
CA GLY A 462 -36.38 5.59 -32.81
C GLY A 462 -35.31 5.32 -31.75
N GLU A 463 -34.29 4.50 -32.04
CA GLU A 463 -33.28 4.10 -31.04
C GLU A 463 -32.09 5.06 -30.97
N SER A 464 -31.34 5.20 -32.07
CA SER A 464 -30.04 5.88 -32.11
C SER A 464 -30.02 7.08 -33.06
N PHE A 465 -29.50 8.22 -32.61
CA PHE A 465 -29.55 9.49 -33.33
C PHE A 465 -28.24 10.25 -33.29
N ILE A 466 -27.90 10.92 -34.38
CA ILE A 466 -26.72 11.80 -34.46
C ILE A 466 -27.13 13.23 -34.81
N SER A 467 -26.36 14.20 -34.35
CA SER A 467 -26.59 15.62 -34.64
C SER A 467 -25.28 16.42 -34.73
N SER A 468 -25.29 17.48 -35.55
CA SER A 468 -24.16 18.43 -35.66
C SER A 468 -24.28 19.59 -34.66
N ASP A 469 -25.51 19.95 -34.29
CA ASP A 469 -25.84 21.13 -33.47
C ASP A 469 -26.49 20.77 -32.12
N GLY A 470 -26.88 19.50 -31.94
CA GLY A 470 -27.60 19.00 -30.78
C GLY A 470 -29.09 19.32 -30.78
N ASN A 471 -29.64 19.88 -31.86
CA ASN A 471 -31.06 20.25 -31.99
C ASN A 471 -31.73 19.50 -33.14
N SER A 472 -31.03 19.38 -34.27
CA SER A 472 -31.48 18.70 -35.48
C SER A 472 -30.93 17.28 -35.49
N TRP A 473 -31.78 16.29 -35.21
CA TRP A 473 -31.38 14.89 -35.02
C TRP A 473 -31.66 14.03 -36.24
N PHE A 474 -30.67 13.22 -36.61
CA PHE A 474 -30.75 12.24 -37.69
C PHE A 474 -30.85 10.83 -37.08
N ASP A 475 -31.95 10.12 -37.34
CA ASP A 475 -32.12 8.71 -36.91
C ASP A 475 -31.20 7.81 -37.76
N LEU A 476 -30.26 7.11 -37.13
CA LEU A 476 -29.24 6.30 -37.80
C LEU A 476 -29.77 4.95 -38.32
N SER A 477 -31.00 4.57 -37.97
CA SER A 477 -31.71 3.47 -38.63
C SER A 477 -32.24 3.89 -40.01
N ALA A 478 -32.56 5.18 -40.17
CA ALA A 478 -33.04 5.75 -41.41
C ALA A 478 -31.86 5.97 -42.38
N SER A 479 -32.15 5.93 -43.68
CA SER A 479 -31.19 6.17 -44.77
C SER A 479 -29.98 5.21 -44.90
N GLY A 480 -30.17 3.90 -44.66
CA GLY A 480 -29.22 2.88 -45.13
C GLY A 480 -27.96 2.66 -44.30
N TYR A 481 -27.75 3.41 -43.20
CA TYR A 481 -26.65 3.16 -42.26
C TYR A 481 -26.91 1.98 -41.34
N LYS A 482 -28.15 1.83 -40.83
CA LYS A 482 -28.58 0.77 -39.90
C LYS A 482 -27.66 0.69 -38.67
N ALA A 483 -27.37 1.84 -38.07
CA ALA A 483 -26.32 1.96 -37.06
C ALA A 483 -26.88 2.32 -35.67
N ASN A 484 -26.21 1.84 -34.63
CA ASN A 484 -26.44 2.27 -33.25
C ASN A 484 -25.24 3.00 -32.68
N ILE A 485 -25.47 4.01 -31.86
CA ILE A 485 -24.36 4.71 -31.19
C ILE A 485 -23.89 3.87 -30.01
N CYS A 486 -22.58 3.78 -29.83
CA CYS A 486 -21.98 3.04 -28.71
C CYS A 486 -22.11 3.83 -27.41
N LEU A 487 -23.30 3.75 -26.82
CA LEU A 487 -23.72 4.51 -25.64
C LEU A 487 -24.60 3.63 -24.77
N LYS A 488 -24.13 3.35 -23.56
CA LYS A 488 -24.72 2.40 -22.62
C LYS A 488 -25.17 3.13 -21.36
N ALA A 489 -26.29 2.74 -20.76
CA ALA A 489 -26.76 3.29 -19.48
C ALA A 489 -26.89 2.19 -18.43
N PHE A 490 -26.19 2.35 -17.31
CA PHE A 490 -26.15 1.38 -16.22
C PHE A 490 -27.07 1.81 -15.09
N THR A 491 -27.88 0.89 -14.57
CA THR A 491 -28.76 1.15 -13.42
C THR A 491 -28.37 0.33 -12.21
N SER A 492 -28.65 0.87 -11.03
CA SER A 492 -28.48 0.15 -9.76
C SER A 492 -29.56 0.58 -8.77
N PRO A 493 -30.21 -0.34 -8.02
CA PRO A 493 -31.09 0.05 -6.93
C PRO A 493 -30.27 0.85 -5.91
N ILE A 494 -30.67 2.09 -5.64
CA ILE A 494 -29.82 2.97 -4.83
C ILE A 494 -29.67 2.41 -3.43
N SER A 495 -28.42 2.11 -3.08
CA SER A 495 -27.95 1.97 -1.71
C SER A 495 -26.84 2.97 -1.29
N SER A 496 -26.33 3.90 -2.15
CA SER A 496 -25.60 5.22 -1.90
C SER A 496 -24.84 5.76 -3.16
N PRO A 497 -24.16 6.96 -3.23
CA PRO A 497 -24.55 8.39 -3.09
C PRO A 497 -24.24 9.36 -4.32
N TYR A 498 -24.77 10.60 -4.34
CA TYR A 498 -24.66 11.77 -5.29
C TYR A 498 -23.65 12.83 -4.82
N MET A 499 -22.90 13.56 -5.66
CA MET A 499 -21.89 14.55 -5.19
C MET A 499 -22.28 16.04 -5.18
N ILE A 500 -21.74 16.81 -4.24
CA ILE A 500 -21.85 18.28 -4.10
C ILE A 500 -20.44 18.89 -4.11
N SER A 501 -20.18 19.85 -5.01
CA SER A 501 -18.87 20.53 -5.14
C SER A 501 -19.01 22.04 -5.43
N GLY A 502 -17.96 22.81 -5.14
CA GLY A 502 -17.94 24.26 -5.33
C GLY A 502 -16.58 24.88 -5.01
N CYS A 503 -16.49 26.21 -5.00
CA CYS A 503 -15.28 26.92 -4.59
C CYS A 503 -15.56 28.14 -3.69
N VAL A 504 -14.56 28.53 -2.89
CA VAL A 504 -14.62 29.68 -2.00
C VAL A 504 -13.53 30.67 -2.36
N ARG A 505 -13.91 31.91 -2.69
CA ARG A 505 -13.01 32.94 -3.22
C ARG A 505 -13.18 34.30 -2.55
N ASP A 506 -12.15 35.13 -2.56
CA ASP A 506 -12.28 36.55 -2.20
C ASP A 506 -12.84 37.40 -3.36
N ALA A 507 -13.07 38.70 -3.10
CA ALA A 507 -13.56 39.65 -4.10
C ALA A 507 -12.58 39.88 -5.28
N MET A 508 -11.34 39.39 -5.19
CA MET A 508 -10.31 39.48 -6.24
C MET A 508 -10.16 38.16 -7.02
N GLY A 509 -10.93 37.13 -6.67
CA GLY A 509 -10.95 35.82 -7.35
C GLY A 509 -9.94 34.80 -6.81
N ASN A 510 -9.19 35.12 -5.75
CA ASN A 510 -8.21 34.20 -5.18
C ASN A 510 -8.91 33.09 -4.39
N GLY A 511 -8.43 31.85 -4.53
CA GLY A 511 -8.93 30.69 -3.81
C GLY A 511 -8.63 30.77 -2.32
N ILE A 512 -9.64 30.53 -1.49
CA ILE A 512 -9.53 30.57 -0.04
C ILE A 512 -9.38 29.14 0.45
N ASN A 513 -8.14 28.69 0.61
CA ASN A 513 -7.80 27.35 1.10
C ASN A 513 -8.37 27.04 2.50
N ASN A 514 -8.67 25.77 2.80
CA ASN A 514 -9.11 25.30 4.11
C ASN A 514 -10.39 25.98 4.65
N VAL A 515 -11.32 26.39 3.77
CA VAL A 515 -12.69 26.70 4.17
C VAL A 515 -13.44 25.40 4.37
N ILE A 516 -14.07 25.24 5.52
CA ILE A 516 -14.83 24.04 5.89
C ILE A 516 -16.28 24.22 5.46
N LEU A 517 -16.84 23.26 4.73
CA LEU A 517 -18.23 23.29 4.28
C LEU A 517 -19.09 22.44 5.22
N ASN A 518 -19.47 23.03 6.35
CA ASN A 518 -20.21 22.33 7.39
C ASN A 518 -21.61 21.98 6.94
N GLY A 519 -22.02 20.72 7.13
CA GLY A 519 -23.37 20.27 6.78
C GLY A 519 -23.43 19.40 5.53
N LEU A 520 -22.32 19.18 4.81
CA LEU A 520 -22.18 18.06 3.87
C LEU A 520 -21.66 16.80 4.61
N PRO A 521 -21.92 15.57 4.12
CA PRO A 521 -21.66 14.31 4.84
C PRO A 521 -20.21 14.02 5.26
N SER A 522 -19.21 14.31 4.43
CA SER A 522 -17.77 14.23 4.78
C SER A 522 -17.19 15.56 5.25
N THR A 523 -17.97 16.65 5.21
CA THR A 523 -17.60 17.99 5.72
C THR A 523 -16.31 18.52 5.07
N PRO A 524 -16.27 18.65 3.73
CA PRO A 524 -15.04 18.82 2.98
C PRO A 524 -14.40 20.18 3.26
N GLN A 525 -13.08 20.23 3.08
CA GLN A 525 -12.31 21.47 3.10
C GLN A 525 -11.90 21.85 1.68
N THR A 526 -11.86 23.13 1.39
CA THR A 526 -11.37 23.61 0.10
C THR A 526 -9.86 23.40 -0.05
N ASP A 527 -9.40 22.98 -1.22
CA ASP A 527 -7.98 22.90 -1.57
C ASP A 527 -7.30 24.28 -1.70
N ASN A 528 -6.02 24.29 -2.08
CA ASN A 528 -5.23 25.51 -2.28
C ASN A 528 -5.84 26.49 -3.31
N SER A 529 -6.63 25.98 -4.25
CA SER A 529 -7.32 26.75 -5.29
C SER A 529 -8.72 27.18 -4.87
N GLY A 530 -9.13 26.83 -3.65
CA GLY A 530 -10.43 27.13 -3.06
C GLY A 530 -11.52 26.13 -3.39
N TYR A 531 -11.25 24.96 -3.96
CA TYR A 531 -12.26 23.97 -4.41
C TYR A 531 -12.57 22.88 -3.39
N TYR A 532 -13.84 22.47 -3.27
CA TYR A 532 -14.30 21.39 -2.40
C TYR A 532 -15.26 20.42 -3.12
N ILE A 533 -15.36 19.18 -2.63
CA ILE A 533 -16.20 18.09 -3.16
C ILE A 533 -16.67 17.16 -2.01
N ASP A 534 -17.91 16.66 -2.04
CA ASP A 534 -18.46 15.69 -1.08
C ASP A 534 -19.56 14.81 -1.70
N TRP A 535 -19.88 13.65 -1.14
CA TRP A 535 -20.90 12.71 -1.62
C TRP A 535 -22.04 12.52 -0.60
N VAL A 536 -23.30 12.49 -1.06
CA VAL A 536 -24.55 12.50 -0.27
C VAL A 536 -25.60 11.51 -0.80
N PRO A 537 -26.37 10.79 0.01
CA PRO A 537 -27.34 9.78 -0.46
C PRO A 537 -28.52 10.36 -1.26
N LEU A 538 -29.30 9.51 -1.96
CA LEU A 538 -30.52 9.95 -2.68
C LEU A 538 -31.51 10.61 -1.73
N GLY A 539 -32.05 11.76 -2.14
CA GLY A 539 -33.04 12.51 -1.38
C GLY A 539 -32.44 13.26 -0.19
N TRP A 540 -31.11 13.28 -0.06
CA TRP A 540 -30.44 13.95 1.04
C TRP A 540 -30.82 15.42 1.10
N SER A 541 -31.15 15.92 2.29
CA SER A 541 -31.52 17.31 2.52
C SER A 541 -30.69 17.83 3.68
N GLY A 542 -30.18 19.04 3.58
CA GLY A 542 -29.28 19.60 4.59
C GLY A 542 -28.94 21.05 4.30
N THR A 543 -28.48 21.79 5.31
CA THR A 543 -28.00 23.16 5.13
C THR A 543 -26.49 23.20 5.33
N VAL A 544 -25.79 23.71 4.34
CA VAL A 544 -24.33 23.79 4.31
C VAL A 544 -23.89 25.22 4.62
N THR A 545 -22.96 25.36 5.56
CA THR A 545 -22.48 26.66 6.05
C THR A 545 -20.96 26.68 5.95
N PRO A 546 -20.37 27.51 5.08
CA PRO A 546 -18.93 27.68 4.97
C PRO A 546 -18.37 28.33 6.23
N TRP A 547 -17.20 27.88 6.66
CA TRP A 547 -16.55 28.46 7.83
C TRP A 547 -15.03 28.50 7.67
N ARG A 548 -14.48 29.69 7.91
CA ARG A 548 -13.06 29.97 8.10
C ARG A 548 -12.95 31.24 8.93
N SER A 549 -12.05 31.23 9.89
CA SER A 549 -11.81 32.40 10.75
C SER A 549 -11.44 33.65 9.93
N LEU A 550 -11.84 34.82 10.43
CA LEU A 550 -11.60 36.15 9.85
C LEU A 550 -12.34 36.46 8.53
N TYR A 551 -13.19 35.56 8.04
CA TYR A 551 -13.96 35.76 6.81
C TYR A 551 -15.45 35.66 7.08
N ASN A 552 -16.21 36.65 6.60
CA ASN A 552 -17.66 36.57 6.51
C ASN A 552 -18.05 36.04 5.13
N PHE A 553 -18.85 34.97 5.08
CA PHE A 553 -19.20 34.28 3.83
C PHE A 553 -20.51 34.77 3.23
N MET A 554 -20.54 34.88 1.90
CA MET A 554 -21.69 35.26 1.10
C MET A 554 -21.93 34.20 0.01
N PRO A 555 -23.06 33.47 0.04
CA PRO A 555 -24.05 33.45 1.11
C PRO A 555 -23.48 32.87 2.42
N SER A 556 -24.09 33.17 3.57
CA SER A 556 -23.64 32.63 4.86
C SER A 556 -23.92 31.13 5.01
N SER A 557 -24.87 30.60 4.24
CA SER A 557 -25.19 29.18 4.12
C SER A 557 -26.01 28.90 2.86
N ARG A 558 -26.12 27.63 2.46
CA ARG A 558 -26.96 27.14 1.35
C ARG A 558 -27.76 25.94 1.82
N SER A 559 -29.05 25.89 1.53
CA SER A 559 -29.90 24.74 1.87
C SER A 559 -30.17 23.87 0.63
N TYR A 560 -30.12 22.57 0.85
CA TYR A 560 -30.37 21.51 -0.12
C TYR A 560 -31.58 20.69 0.33
N THR A 561 -32.50 20.42 -0.58
CA THR A 561 -33.71 19.64 -0.30
C THR A 561 -33.86 18.56 -1.37
N GLY A 562 -33.92 17.30 -0.95
CA GLY A 562 -34.18 16.16 -1.81
C GLY A 562 -33.11 15.94 -2.88
N VAL A 563 -31.82 15.97 -2.49
CA VAL A 563 -30.69 15.85 -3.42
C VAL A 563 -30.78 14.53 -4.18
N ASN A 564 -31.19 14.68 -5.44
CA ASN A 564 -31.28 13.65 -6.45
C ASN A 564 -30.46 14.06 -7.69
N ARG A 565 -29.60 15.08 -7.52
CA ARG A 565 -28.60 15.47 -8.51
C ARG A 565 -27.34 16.11 -7.89
N ILE A 566 -26.38 16.52 -8.73
CA ILE A 566 -25.00 16.86 -8.38
C ILE A 566 -25.04 18.32 -8.50
N LEU A 567 -24.52 18.88 -7.46
CA LEU A 567 -24.57 20.29 -7.26
C LEU A 567 -23.13 20.70 -7.32
N THR A 568 -22.64 20.97 -8.52
CA THR A 568 -21.37 21.67 -8.76
C THR A 568 -21.59 23.18 -8.62
N GLU A 569 -20.51 23.97 -8.61
CA GLU A 569 -20.53 25.45 -8.53
C GLU A 569 -21.26 26.02 -7.30
N GLN A 570 -21.25 25.29 -6.19
CA GLN A 570 -21.84 25.71 -4.92
C GLN A 570 -20.95 26.73 -4.20
N ASN A 571 -20.76 27.90 -4.82
CA ASN A 571 -19.68 28.81 -4.46
C ASN A 571 -20.02 29.76 -3.29
N TYR A 572 -18.99 30.27 -2.64
CA TYR A 572 -19.05 31.28 -1.57
C TYR A 572 -18.01 32.39 -1.75
N LEU A 573 -18.32 33.62 -1.32
CA LEU A 573 -17.44 34.81 -1.33
C LEU A 573 -17.12 35.31 0.09
N VAL A 574 -16.02 36.06 0.32
CA VAL A 574 -15.59 36.49 1.68
C VAL A 574 -15.30 38.01 1.90
N THR A 575 -15.54 38.56 3.13
CA THR A 575 -15.23 39.98 3.59
C THR A 575 -14.75 40.11 5.08
N THR A 576 -14.16 41.25 5.55
CA THR A 576 -13.57 41.48 6.92
C THR A 576 -14.04 42.80 7.66
N GLY A 577 -14.18 42.88 9.02
CA GLY A 577 -14.37 44.16 9.76
C GLY A 577 -14.61 44.20 11.32
N GLY A 578 -14.13 45.26 12.02
CA GLY A 578 -14.62 45.87 13.32
C GLY A 578 -13.97 45.51 14.68
N CYS A 579 -13.64 46.52 15.54
CA CYS A 579 -12.87 46.47 16.83
C CYS A 579 -11.83 45.34 16.93
N ASN A 580 -10.55 45.67 16.78
CA ASN A 580 -9.48 44.67 16.79
C ASN A 580 -9.17 44.23 18.22
N TYR A 581 -10.00 43.33 18.71
CA TYR A 581 -9.61 42.36 19.71
C TYR A 581 -8.76 41.32 18.98
N SER A 582 -7.51 41.16 19.38
CA SER A 582 -6.75 39.98 18.99
C SER A 582 -6.52 39.15 20.24
N ILE A 583 -6.61 37.84 20.09
CA ILE A 583 -6.26 36.91 21.15
C ILE A 583 -5.01 36.15 20.74
N SER A 584 -4.11 35.89 21.68
CA SER A 584 -2.91 35.12 21.45
C SER A 584 -2.68 34.12 22.59
N PRO A 585 -2.66 32.80 22.30
CA PRO A 585 -2.93 32.19 20.99
C PRO A 585 -4.42 32.26 20.57
N THR A 586 -4.76 32.01 19.29
CA THR A 586 -6.17 31.92 18.78
C THR A 586 -6.72 30.49 18.79
N TRP A 587 -5.87 29.51 19.01
CA TRP A 587 -6.24 28.14 19.23
C TRP A 587 -5.14 27.47 20.06
N GLN A 588 -5.49 26.41 20.75
CA GLN A 588 -4.50 25.55 21.39
C GLN A 588 -5.03 24.13 21.33
N SER A 589 -4.15 23.21 20.95
CA SER A 589 -4.47 21.79 20.97
C SER A 589 -4.17 21.23 22.35
N PHE A 590 -5.06 20.37 22.82
CA PHE A 590 -4.90 19.59 24.03
C PHE A 590 -4.93 18.12 23.66
N PRO A 591 -4.13 17.29 24.34
CA PRO A 591 -4.25 15.85 24.22
C PRO A 591 -5.66 15.39 24.63
N SER A 592 -6.01 14.15 24.31
CA SER A 592 -7.28 13.54 24.78
C SER A 592 -7.44 13.65 26.30
N SER A 593 -6.37 13.71 27.09
CA SER A 593 -6.40 13.94 28.54
C SER A 593 -6.82 15.36 28.99
N GLY A 594 -6.84 16.34 28.08
CA GLY A 594 -7.14 17.74 28.43
C GLY A 594 -5.94 18.48 29.02
N GLY A 595 -6.18 19.54 29.77
CA GLY A 595 -5.13 20.38 30.38
C GLY A 595 -5.54 21.85 30.58
N SER A 596 -4.66 22.65 31.18
CA SER A 596 -4.89 24.08 31.42
C SER A 596 -4.26 24.95 30.34
N GLY A 597 -4.90 26.06 29.99
CA GLY A 597 -4.38 27.03 29.04
C GLY A 597 -4.73 28.47 29.42
N SER A 598 -4.13 29.42 28.71
CA SER A 598 -4.38 30.84 28.91
C SER A 598 -4.45 31.56 27.55
N ILE A 599 -5.26 32.60 27.48
CA ILE A 599 -5.49 33.40 26.28
C ILE A 599 -5.14 34.85 26.63
N ASN A 600 -4.10 35.41 26.02
CA ASN A 600 -3.84 36.85 26.12
C ASN A 600 -4.81 37.59 25.19
N VAL A 601 -5.58 38.52 25.72
CA VAL A 601 -6.46 39.42 24.98
C VAL A 601 -5.71 40.73 24.76
N SER A 602 -5.53 41.12 23.51
CA SER A 602 -5.03 42.44 23.12
C SER A 602 -6.18 43.26 22.58
N ALA A 603 -6.48 44.37 23.23
CA ALA A 603 -7.57 45.26 22.86
C ALA A 603 -7.14 46.71 23.08
N GLY A 604 -7.65 47.62 22.25
CA GLY A 604 -7.47 49.05 22.45
C GLY A 604 -8.00 49.51 23.81
N THR A 605 -7.42 50.56 24.37
CA THR A 605 -7.85 51.12 25.67
C THR A 605 -9.33 51.51 25.63
N GLY A 606 -10.13 51.02 26.59
CA GLY A 606 -11.58 51.24 26.64
C GLY A 606 -12.42 50.19 25.91
N CYS A 607 -11.81 49.27 25.16
CA CYS A 607 -12.51 48.16 24.50
C CYS A 607 -12.83 47.05 25.52
N SER A 608 -14.10 46.92 25.89
CA SER A 608 -14.59 45.93 26.84
C SER A 608 -14.80 44.57 26.19
N TRP A 609 -14.44 43.50 26.89
CA TRP A 609 -14.63 42.13 26.43
C TRP A 609 -15.05 41.17 27.54
N ALA A 610 -15.75 40.12 27.15
CA ALA A 610 -16.13 39.01 28.00
C ALA A 610 -15.71 37.69 27.33
N ALA A 611 -15.36 36.70 28.15
CA ALA A 611 -14.98 35.36 27.74
C ALA A 611 -16.03 34.35 28.18
N THR A 612 -16.53 33.52 27.26
CA THR A 612 -17.51 32.48 27.56
C THR A 612 -17.16 31.19 26.83
N SER A 613 -17.11 30.07 27.56
CA SER A 613 -16.98 28.74 26.95
C SER A 613 -18.31 28.29 26.34
N LYS A 614 -18.26 27.75 25.11
CA LYS A 614 -19.41 27.14 24.41
C LYS A 614 -19.40 25.61 24.48
N ALA A 615 -18.37 25.03 25.10
CA ALA A 615 -18.25 23.60 25.30
C ALA A 615 -18.30 23.28 26.80
N SER A 616 -19.20 22.38 27.20
CA SER A 616 -19.36 21.97 28.60
C SER A 616 -18.11 21.29 29.19
N TRP A 617 -17.19 20.83 28.35
CA TRP A 617 -15.91 20.23 28.73
C TRP A 617 -14.74 21.23 28.76
N ILE A 618 -14.99 22.54 28.60
CA ILE A 618 -14.00 23.60 28.76
C ILE A 618 -14.53 24.61 29.79
N THR A 619 -13.76 24.86 30.85
CA THR A 619 -14.15 25.74 31.97
C THR A 619 -13.19 26.91 32.08
N ILE A 620 -13.70 28.15 32.06
CA ILE A 620 -12.88 29.35 32.31
C ILE A 620 -12.64 29.43 33.82
N THR A 621 -11.37 29.46 34.23
CA THR A 621 -10.97 29.43 35.63
C THR A 621 -10.70 30.83 36.20
N SER A 622 -10.30 31.80 35.37
CA SER A 622 -10.20 33.23 35.74
C SER A 622 -10.16 34.14 34.50
N GLY A 623 -10.45 35.43 34.67
CA GLY A 623 -10.41 36.42 33.58
C GLY A 623 -11.62 36.38 32.64
N SER A 624 -12.82 36.03 33.13
CA SER A 624 -14.02 35.91 32.29
C SER A 624 -14.55 37.23 31.70
N SER A 625 -14.02 38.39 32.11
CA SER A 625 -14.26 39.69 31.47
C SER A 625 -13.14 40.69 31.79
N GLY A 626 -12.99 41.73 30.95
CA GLY A 626 -11.98 42.78 31.10
C GLY A 626 -12.21 43.99 30.17
N SER A 627 -11.37 45.03 30.30
CA SER A 627 -11.37 46.22 29.42
C SER A 627 -9.93 46.62 29.11
N GLY A 628 -9.60 46.85 27.83
CA GLY A 628 -8.21 46.91 27.35
C GLY A 628 -7.56 45.52 27.32
N SER A 629 -6.25 45.40 27.17
CA SER A 629 -5.60 44.08 27.13
C SER A 629 -5.65 43.33 28.48
N GLY A 630 -5.73 42.00 28.47
CA GLY A 630 -5.76 41.16 29.69
C GLY A 630 -5.57 39.67 29.40
N VAL A 631 -5.83 38.77 30.36
CA VAL A 631 -5.60 37.31 30.20
C VAL A 631 -6.81 36.51 30.70
N VAL A 632 -7.24 35.53 29.91
CA VAL A 632 -8.29 34.55 30.27
C VAL A 632 -7.63 33.19 30.52
N ASN A 633 -7.77 32.63 31.72
CA ASN A 633 -7.28 31.28 32.01
C ASN A 633 -8.45 30.27 31.96
N TYR A 634 -8.19 29.07 31.44
CA TYR A 634 -9.21 28.04 31.28
C TYR A 634 -8.63 26.63 31.42
N GLN A 635 -9.50 25.64 31.61
CA GLN A 635 -9.17 24.24 31.76
C GLN A 635 -10.04 23.37 30.86
N VAL A 636 -9.44 22.34 30.26
CA VAL A 636 -10.04 21.42 29.31
C VAL A 636 -10.16 20.05 29.96
N ALA A 637 -11.38 19.51 30.02
CA ALA A 637 -11.68 18.19 30.56
C ALA A 637 -11.41 17.08 29.53
N THR A 638 -11.07 15.87 29.98
CA THR A 638 -10.69 14.70 29.15
C THR A 638 -11.72 14.31 28.07
N ASN A 639 -11.25 14.04 26.84
CA ASN A 639 -11.98 13.47 25.71
C ASN A 639 -11.84 11.94 25.64
N SER A 640 -12.89 11.23 26.05
CA SER A 640 -12.99 9.78 25.97
C SER A 640 -13.61 9.25 24.65
N GLY A 641 -14.00 10.13 23.72
CA GLY A 641 -14.57 9.73 22.43
C GLY A 641 -13.52 9.43 21.37
N THR A 642 -13.84 8.55 20.42
CA THR A 642 -12.95 8.14 19.31
C THR A 642 -12.81 9.19 18.19
N GLY A 643 -13.59 10.27 18.24
CA GLY A 643 -13.51 11.42 17.34
C GLY A 643 -12.82 12.62 18.01
N ARG A 644 -11.90 13.27 17.29
CA ARG A 644 -11.30 14.53 17.73
C ARG A 644 -12.44 15.51 17.94
N ARG A 645 -12.51 16.13 19.11
CA ARG A 645 -13.55 17.11 19.41
C ARG A 645 -12.94 18.50 19.46
N SER A 646 -13.73 19.49 19.08
CA SER A 646 -13.33 20.87 19.20
C SER A 646 -14.39 21.62 19.99
N GLY A 647 -13.94 22.56 20.80
CA GLY A 647 -14.76 23.38 21.67
C GLY A 647 -14.21 24.80 21.63
N GLN A 648 -15.08 25.78 21.88
CA GLN A 648 -14.72 27.17 21.68
C GLN A 648 -14.87 27.97 22.96
N ILE A 649 -13.92 28.85 23.23
CA ILE A 649 -14.07 29.97 24.15
C ILE A 649 -14.19 31.23 23.29
N ILE A 650 -15.28 31.98 23.45
CA ILE A 650 -15.50 33.25 22.75
C ILE A 650 -15.05 34.37 23.66
N VAL A 651 -14.05 35.15 23.25
CA VAL A 651 -13.53 36.32 23.98
C VAL A 651 -13.66 37.57 23.13
N ALA A 652 -14.46 38.56 23.53
CA ALA A 652 -14.66 39.80 22.75
C ALA A 652 -15.20 39.59 21.32
N GLY A 653 -15.83 38.44 21.04
CA GLY A 653 -16.19 38.03 19.68
C GLY A 653 -15.08 37.30 18.91
N GLN A 654 -13.86 37.19 19.45
CA GLN A 654 -12.78 36.36 18.92
C GLN A 654 -12.92 34.92 19.40
N THR A 655 -12.81 33.97 18.48
CA THR A 655 -12.95 32.56 18.78
C THR A 655 -11.60 31.96 19.10
N PHE A 656 -11.43 31.59 20.38
CA PHE A 656 -10.36 30.71 20.78
C PHE A 656 -10.81 29.26 20.62
N THR A 657 -10.21 28.53 19.68
CA THR A 657 -10.58 27.13 19.44
C THR A 657 -9.67 26.20 20.23
N VAL A 658 -10.27 25.44 21.14
CA VAL A 658 -9.62 24.30 21.79
C VAL A 658 -9.88 23.09 20.92
N PHE A 659 -8.83 22.58 20.28
CA PHE A 659 -8.89 21.24 19.68
C PHE A 659 -8.47 20.25 20.74
N GLN A 660 -9.29 19.23 20.97
CA GLN A 660 -8.94 18.15 21.86
C GLN A 660 -8.95 16.85 21.06
N GLU A 661 -7.78 16.24 20.96
CA GLU A 661 -7.61 15.01 20.17
C GLU A 661 -8.57 13.90 20.61
N SER A 662 -8.93 13.02 19.67
CA SER A 662 -9.69 11.81 19.97
C SER A 662 -8.91 10.90 20.87
N SER A 663 -9.63 10.00 21.55
CA SER A 663 -9.04 8.73 21.90
C SER A 663 -8.60 7.99 20.61
N PRO A 664 -7.34 7.56 20.50
CA PRO A 664 -6.68 6.95 19.34
C PRO A 664 -7.30 5.71 18.69
N SER A 665 -7.16 5.63 17.35
CA SER A 665 -6.97 4.39 16.52
C SER A 665 -6.67 4.79 15.05
N SER A 666 -5.70 4.30 14.23
CA SER A 666 -4.61 3.29 14.30
C SER A 666 -3.59 3.49 13.12
N PHE A 667 -2.29 3.24 13.33
CA PHE A 667 -1.23 3.08 12.29
C PHE A 667 -1.27 1.69 11.65
N SER A 668 -0.61 1.48 10.49
CA SER A 668 -0.18 0.13 10.09
C SER A 668 1.12 -0.21 10.82
N PRO A 669 1.13 -1.17 11.77
CA PRO A 669 2.28 -1.41 12.63
C PRO A 669 3.48 -2.05 11.91
N ASN A 670 3.25 -2.79 10.82
CA ASN A 670 4.20 -3.76 10.25
C ASN A 670 5.48 -3.19 9.62
N ASN A 671 5.61 -1.87 9.47
CA ASN A 671 6.63 -1.23 8.62
C ASN A 671 7.49 -0.18 9.37
N TYR A 672 7.54 -0.34 10.68
CA TYR A 672 8.23 0.55 11.61
C TYR A 672 8.99 -0.28 12.64
N GLN A 673 10.29 0.00 12.84
CA GLN A 673 11.15 -0.71 13.79
C GLN A 673 11.97 0.30 14.61
N ILE A 674 12.07 0.12 15.92
CA ILE A 674 12.87 0.98 16.81
C ILE A 674 13.98 0.17 17.47
N ILE A 675 15.20 0.70 17.45
CA ILE A 675 16.25 0.29 18.38
C ILE A 675 16.21 1.30 19.54
N PRO A 676 15.77 0.90 20.74
CA PRO A 676 15.62 1.83 21.86
C PRO A 676 16.98 2.32 22.38
N GLU A 677 18.05 1.54 22.26
CA GLU A 677 19.35 1.91 22.81
C GLU A 677 20.45 1.82 21.75
N ALA A 678 20.93 3.00 21.33
CA ALA A 678 22.12 3.12 20.50
C ALA A 678 23.20 3.92 21.22
N ILE A 679 24.42 3.40 21.25
CA ILE A 679 25.57 4.01 21.94
C ILE A 679 26.86 3.84 21.15
N TRP A 680 27.70 4.87 21.24
CA TRP A 680 29.05 4.85 20.74
C TRP A 680 29.98 5.59 21.72
N ALA A 681 30.76 4.87 22.54
CA ALA A 681 31.52 5.46 23.65
C ALA A 681 32.79 4.65 24.01
N PRO A 682 33.85 5.27 24.54
CA PRO A 682 35.06 4.56 24.95
C PRO A 682 34.78 3.73 26.21
N ALA A 683 35.51 2.62 26.34
CA ALA A 683 35.41 1.73 27.49
C ALA A 683 36.70 1.68 28.30
N THR A 684 36.62 1.44 29.60
CA THR A 684 37.83 1.26 30.43
C THR A 684 38.31 -0.18 30.42
N GLY A 685 39.60 -0.37 30.13
CA GLY A 685 40.20 -1.66 29.80
C GLY A 685 40.57 -1.82 28.32
N GLY A 686 40.27 -0.81 27.49
CA GLY A 686 40.55 -0.79 26.04
C GLY A 686 39.32 -1.12 25.20
N GLY A 687 39.15 -0.44 24.07
CA GLY A 687 38.03 -0.64 23.14
C GLY A 687 37.00 0.48 23.13
N THR A 688 35.88 0.26 22.43
CA THR A 688 34.81 1.23 22.23
C THR A 688 33.49 0.47 22.14
N TRP A 689 32.52 0.83 22.99
CA TRP A 689 31.15 0.39 22.87
C TRP A 689 30.56 0.88 21.56
N VAL A 690 29.99 -0.04 20.78
CA VAL A 690 29.35 0.24 19.49
C VAL A 690 28.03 -0.49 19.39
N THR A 691 27.04 0.12 18.76
CA THR A 691 25.79 -0.56 18.40
C THR A 691 25.94 -1.19 17.03
N GLU A 692 26.09 -2.51 17.01
CA GLU A 692 25.94 -3.29 15.79
C GLU A 692 24.46 -3.45 15.47
N ALA A 693 24.05 -3.27 14.22
CA ALA A 693 22.66 -3.47 13.80
C ALA A 693 22.62 -4.41 12.59
N GLN A 694 21.72 -5.39 12.62
CA GLN A 694 21.42 -6.28 11.52
C GLN A 694 19.98 -6.03 11.06
N ILE A 695 19.82 -5.62 9.80
CA ILE A 695 18.51 -5.39 9.17
C ILE A 695 18.25 -6.54 8.22
N ILE A 696 17.11 -7.22 8.35
CA ILE A 696 16.68 -8.27 7.42
C ILE A 696 15.46 -7.76 6.66
N ASP A 697 15.56 -7.70 5.33
CA ASP A 697 14.46 -7.32 4.45
C ASP A 697 13.80 -8.56 3.86
N PHE A 698 12.52 -8.78 4.18
CA PHE A 698 11.76 -9.95 3.75
C PHE A 698 11.09 -9.77 2.40
N THR A 699 10.98 -8.54 1.91
CA THR A 699 10.33 -8.20 0.64
C THR A 699 11.36 -7.96 -0.46
N GLY A 700 12.57 -7.57 -0.07
CA GLY A 700 13.61 -7.10 -0.98
C GLY A 700 13.25 -5.74 -1.57
N GLY A 701 14.25 -4.98 -2.02
CA GLY A 701 13.98 -3.77 -2.80
C GLY A 701 13.74 -2.49 -2.00
N SER A 702 13.71 -2.57 -0.67
CA SER A 702 13.25 -1.47 0.20
C SER A 702 14.27 -0.34 0.34
N GLN A 703 13.78 0.89 0.32
CA GLN A 703 14.45 2.02 0.97
C GLN A 703 14.01 2.08 2.44
N ILE A 704 14.98 1.96 3.36
CA ILE A 704 14.76 2.09 4.81
C ILE A 704 15.41 3.40 5.26
N SER A 705 14.63 4.27 5.92
CA SER A 705 15.11 5.52 6.50
C SER A 705 15.35 5.35 7.99
N ALA A 706 16.57 5.64 8.46
CA ALA A 706 16.94 5.59 9.87
C ALA A 706 17.09 7.01 10.46
N TYR A 707 16.45 7.26 11.60
CA TYR A 707 16.48 8.54 12.32
C TYR A 707 16.98 8.34 13.75
N PHE A 708 17.97 9.10 14.19
CA PHE A 708 18.44 9.10 15.57
C PHE A 708 17.76 10.18 16.40
N TYR A 709 17.10 9.79 17.48
CA TYR A 709 16.44 10.67 18.44
C TYR A 709 17.25 10.75 19.74
N TYR A 710 17.51 11.96 20.22
CA TYR A 710 18.34 12.19 21.41
C TYR A 710 17.93 13.47 22.17
N GLY A 711 18.50 13.65 23.38
CA GLY A 711 18.59 14.96 24.04
C GLY A 711 17.26 15.69 24.30
N GLY A 712 16.19 14.97 24.64
CA GLY A 712 14.90 15.59 24.97
C GLY A 712 14.00 15.93 23.77
N GLY A 713 14.21 15.29 22.62
CA GLY A 713 13.27 15.29 21.51
C GLY A 713 13.87 15.70 20.16
N ALA A 714 15.16 16.06 20.13
CA ALA A 714 15.86 16.34 18.90
C ALA A 714 16.04 15.07 18.06
N SER A 715 15.91 15.18 16.74
CA SER A 715 16.13 14.07 15.81
C SER A 715 17.11 14.45 14.68
N ARG A 716 17.80 13.45 14.15
CA ARG A 716 18.76 13.58 13.04
C ARG A 716 18.62 12.43 12.05
N GLY A 717 19.02 12.66 10.81
CA GLY A 717 18.77 11.78 9.66
C GLY A 717 17.86 12.46 8.61
N PRO A 718 17.29 11.68 7.67
CA PRO A 718 17.41 10.23 7.58
C PRO A 718 18.78 9.79 7.01
N MET A 719 19.36 8.75 7.62
CA MET A 719 20.29 7.89 6.89
C MET A 719 19.47 6.96 6.01
N ILE A 720 19.70 7.03 4.70
CA ILE A 720 19.02 6.18 3.73
C ILE A 720 19.79 4.88 3.56
N ILE A 721 19.13 3.77 3.86
CA ILE A 721 19.65 2.40 3.72
C ILE A 721 18.92 1.75 2.55
N TRP A 722 19.67 1.39 1.52
CA TRP A 722 19.15 0.62 0.40
C TRP A 722 19.42 -0.86 0.63
N THR A 723 18.36 -1.68 0.63
CA THR A 723 18.48 -3.15 0.66
C THR A 723 18.66 -3.75 -0.73
N ASN A 724 18.83 -2.90 -1.75
CA ASN A 724 18.99 -3.26 -3.15
C ASN A 724 20.33 -3.95 -3.45
N SER A 725 20.29 -5.27 -3.66
CA SER A 725 21.04 -5.97 -4.74
C SER A 725 20.88 -7.51 -4.79
N GLY A 726 19.86 -8.13 -4.20
CA GLY A 726 19.61 -9.54 -4.56
C GLY A 726 18.52 -10.33 -3.83
N GLY A 727 17.33 -9.76 -3.70
CA GLY A 727 16.11 -10.49 -3.33
C GLY A 727 15.74 -10.47 -1.85
N ALA A 728 14.57 -11.04 -1.55
CA ALA A 728 14.02 -11.23 -0.20
C ALA A 728 14.92 -12.11 0.67
N GLY A 729 14.99 -11.82 1.98
CA GLY A 729 15.74 -12.59 2.97
C GLY A 729 17.21 -12.20 3.17
N ARG A 730 17.66 -11.10 2.55
CA ARG A 730 19.02 -10.59 2.74
C ARG A 730 19.15 -9.79 4.04
N SER A 731 20.33 -9.90 4.67
CA SER A 731 20.67 -9.12 5.85
C SER A 731 21.74 -8.06 5.56
N ILE A 732 21.57 -6.85 6.10
CA ILE A 732 22.57 -5.78 6.12
C ILE A 732 23.08 -5.64 7.54
N LYS A 733 24.40 -5.66 7.72
CA LYS A 733 25.04 -5.41 9.01
C LYS A 733 25.71 -4.04 9.03
N PHE A 734 25.54 -3.35 10.15
CA PHE A 734 26.34 -2.19 10.53
C PHE A 734 27.18 -2.58 11.74
N ASP A 735 28.51 -2.49 11.64
CA ASP A 735 29.40 -2.76 12.77
C ASP A 735 29.38 -1.64 13.82
N ASN A 736 28.97 -0.43 13.42
CA ASN A 736 28.63 0.66 14.32
C ASN A 736 27.61 1.57 13.64
N LEU A 737 26.34 1.43 14.03
CA LEU A 737 25.21 2.15 13.46
C LEU A 737 25.33 3.67 13.67
N LEU A 738 25.76 4.12 14.85
CA LEU A 738 25.90 5.55 15.15
C LEU A 738 27.06 6.19 14.39
N TYR A 739 28.17 5.47 14.22
CA TYR A 739 29.26 5.94 13.36
C TYR A 739 28.81 6.10 11.91
N ARG A 740 28.02 5.15 11.40
CA ARG A 740 27.45 5.21 10.04
C ARG A 740 26.49 6.38 9.87
N LEU A 741 25.61 6.61 10.85
CA LEU A 741 24.76 7.80 10.91
C LEU A 741 25.58 9.09 10.90
N GLN A 742 26.66 9.16 11.69
CA GLN A 742 27.56 10.32 11.72
C GLN A 742 28.25 10.55 10.37
N MET A 743 28.66 9.51 9.66
CA MET A 743 29.23 9.66 8.30
C MET A 743 28.20 10.19 7.29
N SER A 744 26.92 9.90 7.49
CA SER A 744 25.83 10.39 6.64
C SER A 744 25.30 11.78 7.03
N ASP A 745 25.65 12.27 8.22
CA ASP A 745 25.11 13.49 8.83
C ASP A 745 26.23 14.41 9.33
N ALA A 746 26.62 15.37 8.49
CA ALA A 746 27.59 16.39 8.87
C ALA A 746 27.00 17.37 9.89
N GLY A 747 27.53 17.41 11.11
CA GLY A 747 27.24 18.47 12.09
C GLY A 747 26.67 18.02 13.44
N LEU A 748 26.74 16.74 13.80
CA LEU A 748 26.55 16.26 15.16
C LEU A 748 27.62 15.21 15.49
N ASP A 749 28.26 15.35 16.66
CA ASP A 749 29.11 14.30 17.22
C ASP A 749 28.23 13.30 17.95
N TYR A 750 28.13 12.08 17.42
CA TYR A 750 27.31 11.02 18.01
C TYR A 750 28.03 10.32 19.17
N TYR A 751 29.32 10.63 19.39
CA TYR A 751 30.13 10.04 20.44
C TYR A 751 29.60 10.38 21.85
N GLY A 752 29.43 9.35 22.67
CA GLY A 752 28.92 9.42 24.04
C GLY A 752 27.43 9.76 24.16
N LYS A 753 26.67 9.84 23.06
CA LYS A 753 25.24 10.14 23.09
C LYS A 753 24.42 8.86 23.28
N VAL A 754 23.42 8.96 24.15
CA VAL A 754 22.37 7.95 24.32
C VAL A 754 21.11 8.43 23.61
N GLY A 755 20.51 7.56 22.82
CA GLY A 755 19.30 7.84 22.06
C GLY A 755 18.68 6.59 21.48
N ALA A 756 17.57 6.76 20.77
CA ALA A 756 16.88 5.70 20.05
C ALA A 756 17.03 5.91 18.53
N VAL A 757 17.07 4.82 17.76
CA VAL A 757 17.06 4.88 16.29
C VAL A 757 15.76 4.31 15.76
N ALA A 758 15.03 5.12 14.98
CA ALA A 758 13.81 4.73 14.32
C ALA A 758 14.04 4.40 12.84
N PHE A 759 13.61 3.21 12.42
CA PHE A 759 13.66 2.73 11.04
C PHE A 759 12.26 2.70 10.44
N ARG A 760 12.14 3.21 9.22
CA ARG A 760 10.88 3.28 8.48
C ARG A 760 11.09 2.78 7.06
N SER A 761 10.25 1.87 6.59
CA SER A 761 10.24 1.56 5.15
C SER A 761 9.51 2.65 4.37
N GLN A 762 9.77 2.70 3.07
CA GLN A 762 9.25 3.72 2.16
C GLN A 762 7.72 3.67 1.95
N ASP A 763 7.08 2.50 2.13
CA ASP A 763 5.65 2.31 1.86
C ASP A 763 5.06 1.14 2.66
N SER A 764 3.76 0.87 2.46
CA SER A 764 3.02 -0.16 3.19
C SER A 764 3.35 -1.60 2.77
N GLN A 765 4.06 -1.81 1.65
CA GLN A 765 4.28 -3.10 1.01
C GLN A 765 5.59 -3.77 1.45
N HIS A 766 6.53 -3.03 2.04
CA HIS A 766 7.87 -3.52 2.39
C HIS A 766 8.00 -3.90 3.86
N ARG A 767 8.36 -5.16 4.11
CA ARG A 767 8.48 -5.73 5.46
C ARG A 767 9.94 -6.00 5.79
N PHE A 768 10.38 -5.48 6.92
CA PHE A 768 11.73 -5.65 7.42
C PHE A 768 11.73 -5.81 8.93
N THR A 769 12.77 -6.46 9.45
CA THR A 769 13.07 -6.46 10.88
C THR A 769 14.47 -5.89 11.10
N VAL A 770 14.65 -5.27 12.27
CA VAL A 770 15.94 -4.76 12.70
C VAL A 770 16.27 -5.43 14.01
N THR A 771 17.49 -5.92 14.16
CA THR A 771 18.02 -6.37 15.45
C THR A 771 19.28 -5.58 15.72
N ALA A 772 19.53 -5.22 16.97
CA ALA A 772 20.79 -4.56 17.30
C ALA A 772 21.46 -5.24 18.48
N ARG A 773 22.77 -5.12 18.58
CA ARG A 773 23.48 -5.43 19.81
C ARG A 773 24.50 -4.35 20.12
N THR A 774 24.54 -3.93 21.36
CA THR A 774 25.59 -3.05 21.85
C THR A 774 26.73 -3.92 22.35
N VAL A 775 27.92 -3.77 21.75
CA VAL A 775 29.09 -4.62 22.00
C VAL A 775 30.35 -3.81 22.25
N ASN A 776 31.29 -4.40 22.98
CA ASN A 776 32.68 -3.99 23.10
C ASN A 776 33.52 -5.28 23.21
N GLY A 777 34.26 -5.67 22.18
CA GLY A 777 34.96 -6.97 22.16
C GLY A 777 34.00 -8.15 22.34
N ASN A 778 34.26 -9.01 23.34
CA ASN A 778 33.40 -10.17 23.67
C ASN A 778 32.19 -9.80 24.55
N TYR A 779 32.08 -8.54 24.97
CA TYR A 779 30.99 -8.06 25.82
C TYR A 779 29.85 -7.52 24.96
N GLY A 780 28.60 -7.87 25.24
CA GLY A 780 27.48 -7.19 24.60
C GLY A 780 26.07 -7.70 24.93
N LYS A 781 25.08 -6.91 24.51
CA LYS A 781 23.66 -7.18 24.69
C LYS A 781 22.90 -6.98 23.38
N THR A 782 22.14 -7.98 22.97
CA THR A 782 21.23 -7.91 21.83
C THR A 782 19.85 -7.39 22.26
N LEU A 783 19.26 -6.55 21.42
CA LEU A 783 17.95 -5.92 21.53
C LEU A 783 17.17 -6.20 20.25
N PRO A 784 15.94 -6.73 20.34
CA PRO A 784 15.05 -6.79 19.18
C PRO A 784 14.70 -5.36 18.74
N GLY A 785 14.49 -5.18 17.44
CA GLY A 785 13.79 -4.02 16.92
C GLY A 785 12.32 -4.09 17.30
N ILE A 786 11.77 -2.97 17.72
CA ILE A 786 10.44 -2.93 18.30
C ILE A 786 9.46 -2.27 17.34
N ASN A 787 8.35 -2.97 17.10
CA ASN A 787 7.25 -2.54 16.24
C ASN A 787 6.06 -2.08 17.13
N PRO A 788 5.23 -1.11 16.68
CA PRO A 788 3.97 -0.73 17.32
C PRO A 788 2.94 -1.83 17.68
N VAL A 789 3.11 -3.09 17.27
CA VAL A 789 2.29 -4.24 17.71
C VAL A 789 2.93 -5.11 18.80
N ASN A 790 4.14 -4.78 19.26
CA ASN A 790 4.85 -5.63 20.21
C ASN A 790 4.26 -5.54 21.64
N SER A 791 4.38 -6.62 22.39
CA SER A 791 3.88 -6.78 23.78
C SER A 791 4.68 -6.03 24.85
N GLU A 792 5.71 -5.28 24.47
CA GLU A 792 6.57 -4.50 25.39
C GLU A 792 6.19 -3.01 25.44
N LEU A 793 5.02 -2.65 24.92
CA LEU A 793 4.52 -1.28 24.84
C LEU A 793 3.54 -0.99 25.97
N ILE A 794 3.64 0.18 26.58
CA ILE A 794 2.75 0.57 27.67
C ILE A 794 1.73 1.61 27.23
N SER A 795 0.50 1.41 27.68
CA SER A 795 -0.65 2.31 27.55
C SER A 795 -1.32 2.45 28.92
N VAL A 796 -2.21 3.44 29.09
CA VAL A 796 -2.90 3.68 30.38
C VAL A 796 -3.59 2.41 30.88
N GLY A 797 -3.33 2.05 32.14
CA GLY A 797 -3.82 0.83 32.78
C GLY A 797 -2.79 -0.29 32.90
N HIS A 798 -1.63 -0.12 32.30
CA HIS A 798 -0.49 -1.04 32.37
C HIS A 798 0.68 -0.35 33.07
N ASP A 799 1.46 -1.06 33.87
CA ASP A 799 2.66 -0.53 34.57
C ASP A 799 3.93 -0.99 33.86
N MET A 800 5.02 -0.23 33.93
CA MET A 800 6.36 -0.69 33.55
C MET A 800 7.32 -0.54 34.71
N ILE A 801 8.31 -1.42 34.74
CA ILE A 801 9.39 -1.40 35.74
C ILE A 801 10.72 -1.40 35.01
N LEU A 802 11.58 -0.45 35.37
CA LEU A 802 12.98 -0.39 34.96
C LEU A 802 13.85 -0.67 36.18
N THR A 803 14.64 -1.74 36.18
CA THR A 803 15.45 -2.16 37.34
C THR A 803 16.93 -1.82 37.17
N ASN A 804 17.71 -2.08 38.22
CA ASN A 804 19.18 -1.95 38.24
C ASN A 804 19.69 -0.52 37.97
N LEU A 805 18.94 0.47 38.45
CA LEU A 805 19.30 1.88 38.39
C LEU A 805 20.23 2.23 39.56
N ALA A 806 21.22 3.07 39.30
CA ALA A 806 22.21 3.49 40.28
C ALA A 806 22.60 4.96 40.11
N GLN A 807 22.82 5.62 41.23
CA GLN A 807 23.38 6.96 41.32
C GLN A 807 24.30 7.00 42.54
N THR A 808 25.59 6.83 42.31
CA THR A 808 26.65 6.82 43.32
C THR A 808 27.82 7.67 42.83
N ASP A 809 28.88 7.81 43.62
CA ASP A 809 30.12 8.43 43.15
C ASP A 809 30.69 7.69 41.93
N ALA A 810 30.49 6.38 41.88
CA ALA A 810 30.96 5.51 40.82
C ALA A 810 29.98 5.35 39.65
N TYR A 811 28.66 5.53 39.84
CA TYR A 811 27.66 5.23 38.80
C TYR A 811 26.60 6.32 38.63
N ARG A 812 26.04 6.42 37.41
CA ARG A 812 24.88 7.26 37.09
C ARG A 812 23.93 6.53 36.17
N SER A 813 22.62 6.68 36.35
CA SER A 813 21.63 6.18 35.40
C SER A 813 20.90 7.29 34.67
N PHE A 814 20.64 7.04 33.39
CA PHE A 814 19.72 7.79 32.55
C PHE A 814 18.62 6.87 32.07
N ALA A 815 17.41 7.40 31.95
CA ALA A 815 16.32 6.70 31.30
C ALA A 815 15.84 7.50 30.08
N GLY A 816 15.65 6.78 28.97
CA GLY A 816 15.10 7.29 27.72
C GLY A 816 13.74 6.66 27.47
N PHE A 817 12.84 7.44 26.88
CA PHE A 817 11.48 7.04 26.63
C PHE A 817 11.06 7.55 25.27
N PHE A 818 10.51 6.67 24.45
CA PHE A 818 10.05 6.99 23.11
C PHE A 818 8.57 6.67 22.99
N ASN A 819 7.75 7.65 22.63
CA ASN A 819 6.36 7.43 22.29
C ASN A 819 6.27 7.06 20.82
N ILE A 820 6.15 5.76 20.56
CA ILE A 820 6.13 5.21 19.20
C ILE A 820 4.82 5.48 18.45
N SER A 821 3.79 6.00 19.13
CA SER A 821 2.50 6.32 18.51
C SER A 821 2.44 7.80 18.13
N ILE A 822 1.48 8.22 17.29
CA ILE A 822 1.20 9.68 17.12
C ILE A 822 0.40 10.29 18.27
N TYR A 823 -0.03 9.47 19.21
CA TYR A 823 -0.97 9.89 20.22
C TYR A 823 -0.23 10.22 21.49
N PRO A 824 -0.61 11.28 22.23
CA PRO A 824 0.11 11.66 23.43
C PRO A 824 -0.14 10.68 24.59
N VAL A 825 0.86 10.49 25.44
CA VAL A 825 0.76 9.73 26.70
C VAL A 825 1.45 10.49 27.83
N THR A 826 0.80 10.61 28.96
CA THR A 826 1.33 11.22 30.18
C THR A 826 1.65 10.13 31.18
N VAL A 827 2.84 10.18 31.75
CA VAL A 827 3.43 9.10 32.52
C VAL A 827 3.98 9.64 33.81
N GLU A 828 3.60 9.03 34.93
CA GLU A 828 4.18 9.25 36.24
C GLU A 828 5.33 8.26 36.46
N PHE A 829 6.41 8.78 37.03
CA PHE A 829 7.62 8.05 37.34
C PHE A 829 7.83 8.06 38.85
N GLN A 830 7.95 6.88 39.45
CA GLN A 830 8.23 6.72 40.88
C GLN A 830 9.45 5.82 41.07
N LEU A 831 10.47 6.34 41.75
CA LEU A 831 11.68 5.60 42.06
C LEU A 831 11.55 4.86 43.40
N TYR A 832 12.17 3.69 43.48
CA TYR A 832 12.23 2.83 44.66
C TYR A 832 13.66 2.34 44.89
N ASP A 833 14.02 2.11 46.15
CA ASP A 833 15.28 1.48 46.52
C ASP A 833 15.26 -0.05 46.29
N ASN A 834 16.37 -0.71 46.58
CA ASN A 834 16.53 -2.16 46.46
C ASN A 834 15.63 -2.98 47.40
N TYR A 835 14.99 -2.38 48.40
CA TYR A 835 14.05 -3.02 49.31
C TYR A 835 12.58 -2.70 48.98
N GLY A 836 12.34 -1.87 47.95
CA GLY A 836 11.01 -1.41 47.55
C GLY A 836 10.49 -0.23 48.35
N ASN A 837 11.34 0.52 49.05
CA ASN A 837 10.94 1.79 49.67
C ASN A 837 10.98 2.93 48.66
N ILE A 838 10.04 3.86 48.75
CA ILE A 838 9.93 5.04 47.87
C ILE A 838 11.16 5.95 48.02
N LEU A 839 11.75 6.35 46.90
CA LEU A 839 12.85 7.31 46.82
C LEU A 839 12.41 8.58 46.07
N GLY A 840 12.72 9.74 46.66
CA GLY A 840 12.42 11.05 46.07
C GLY A 840 10.92 11.31 45.90
N SER A 841 10.60 12.36 45.17
CA SER A 841 9.21 12.67 44.80
C SER A 841 8.86 12.08 43.43
N PRO A 842 7.63 11.57 43.23
CA PRO A 842 7.17 11.19 41.91
C PRO A 842 7.15 12.41 40.99
N PHE A 843 7.37 12.19 39.70
CA PHE A 843 7.28 13.25 38.69
C PHE A 843 6.57 12.76 37.43
N THR A 844 6.00 13.69 36.67
CA THR A 844 5.19 13.37 35.50
C THR A 844 5.78 13.99 34.24
N GLU A 845 5.75 13.26 33.13
CA GLU A 845 6.08 13.77 31.80
C GLU A 845 5.00 13.41 30.78
N THR A 846 4.65 14.37 29.93
CA THR A 846 3.78 14.14 28.76
C THR A 846 4.64 13.98 27.52
N PHE A 847 4.49 12.85 26.84
CA PHE A 847 5.10 12.55 25.55
C PHE A 847 4.08 12.82 24.45
N VAL A 848 4.39 13.69 23.50
CA VAL A 848 3.55 13.87 22.30
C VAL A 848 3.80 12.75 21.28
N GLY A 849 3.07 12.74 20.16
CA GLY A 849 3.25 11.69 19.16
C GLY A 849 4.65 11.65 18.56
N ASN A 850 5.27 10.46 18.48
CA ASN A 850 6.64 10.25 18.02
C ASN A 850 7.71 11.01 18.82
N ASP A 851 7.41 11.32 20.09
CA ASP A 851 8.30 12.09 20.96
C ASP A 851 9.35 11.20 21.64
N TYR A 852 10.56 11.74 21.83
CA TYR A 852 11.63 11.12 22.57
C TYR A 852 12.04 12.01 23.73
N LYS A 853 12.03 11.50 24.97
CA LYS A 853 12.62 12.22 26.10
C LYS A 853 13.58 11.33 26.86
N SER A 854 14.68 11.92 27.32
CA SER A 854 15.59 11.28 28.24
C SER A 854 15.90 12.18 29.42
N PHE A 855 16.09 11.56 30.59
CA PHE A 855 16.35 12.28 31.83
C PHE A 855 17.23 11.48 32.79
N ASN A 856 17.97 12.21 33.63
CA ASN A 856 18.49 11.66 34.87
C ASN A 856 17.32 11.55 35.85
N ILE A 857 16.91 10.32 36.12
CA ILE A 857 15.71 10.00 36.90
C ILE A 857 15.83 10.45 38.37
N PHE A 858 17.02 10.35 38.95
CA PHE A 858 17.28 10.74 40.34
C PHE A 858 17.13 12.26 40.50
N LYS A 859 17.71 13.03 39.57
CA LYS A 859 17.56 14.48 39.54
C LYS A 859 16.11 14.91 39.33
N LYS A 860 15.37 14.23 38.44
CA LYS A 860 13.94 14.49 38.21
C LYS A 860 13.09 14.18 39.45
N ALA A 861 13.46 13.16 40.22
CA ALA A 861 12.84 12.83 41.51
C ALA A 861 13.27 13.77 42.66
N GLY A 862 14.03 14.84 42.37
CA GLY A 862 14.49 15.81 43.37
C GLY A 862 15.63 15.31 44.26
N LEU A 863 16.29 14.20 43.89
CA LEU A 863 17.41 13.65 44.63
C LEU A 863 18.72 14.26 44.11
N SER A 864 19.41 14.99 44.97
CA SER A 864 20.74 15.55 44.70
C SER A 864 21.69 15.21 45.85
N GLY A 865 22.64 14.31 45.59
CA GLY A 865 23.53 13.75 46.61
C GLY A 865 22.96 12.48 47.27
N GLY A 866 23.83 11.51 47.55
CA GLY A 866 23.48 10.17 48.05
C GLY A 866 23.99 9.04 47.16
N SER A 867 24.21 7.85 47.74
CA SER A 867 24.63 6.64 47.04
C SER A 867 23.45 5.67 46.96
N TYR A 868 22.88 5.53 45.78
CA TYR A 868 21.73 4.70 45.47
C TYR A 868 22.14 3.58 44.52
N GLU A 869 21.95 2.32 44.90
CA GLU A 869 22.28 1.16 44.08
C GLU A 869 21.08 0.22 43.97
N ASN A 870 21.00 -0.51 42.85
CA ASN A 870 19.97 -1.53 42.61
C ASN A 870 18.54 -1.00 42.78
N CYS A 871 18.35 0.28 42.48
CA CYS A 871 17.06 0.94 42.51
C CYS A 871 16.22 0.52 41.31
N TRP A 872 14.92 0.67 41.41
CA TRP A 872 13.99 0.42 40.31
C TRP A 872 12.98 1.55 40.18
N LEU A 873 12.57 1.80 38.95
CA LEU A 873 11.67 2.88 38.57
C LEU A 873 10.36 2.26 38.10
N LYS A 874 9.28 2.60 38.78
CA LYS A 874 7.94 2.37 38.30
C LYS A 874 7.56 3.47 37.32
N ILE A 875 7.01 3.05 36.18
CA ILE A 875 6.60 3.89 35.06
C ILE A 875 5.11 3.63 34.89
N HIS A 876 4.29 4.58 35.33
CA HIS A 876 2.85 4.46 35.39
C HIS A 876 2.20 5.46 34.43
N PRO A 877 1.69 5.05 33.26
CA PRO A 877 0.96 5.93 32.36
C PRO A 877 -0.36 6.35 33.05
N VAL A 878 -0.45 7.63 33.36
CA VAL A 878 -1.57 8.21 34.11
C VAL A 878 -2.70 8.66 33.20
N SER A 879 -2.41 9.10 31.97
CA SER A 879 -3.44 9.55 31.03
C SER A 879 -2.96 9.59 29.58
N GLY A 880 -3.90 9.72 28.66
CA GLY A 880 -3.63 9.65 27.22
C GLY A 880 -3.68 8.21 26.74
N SER A 881 -3.10 7.99 25.59
CA SER A 881 -3.43 6.81 24.76
C SER A 881 -2.35 6.53 23.73
N GLY A 882 -1.24 7.25 23.87
CA GLY A 882 0.00 6.87 23.21
C GLY A 882 0.57 5.60 23.78
N MET A 883 1.51 5.05 23.02
CA MET A 883 2.25 3.84 23.37
C MET A 883 3.69 4.23 23.65
N LEU A 884 4.14 4.02 24.87
CA LEU A 884 5.50 4.35 25.28
C LEU A 884 6.36 3.09 25.32
N ILE A 885 7.62 3.25 24.96
CA ILE A 885 8.68 2.35 25.37
C ILE A 885 9.68 3.09 26.25
N GLY A 886 10.18 2.41 27.27
CA GLY A 886 11.20 2.92 28.18
C GLY A 886 12.45 2.05 28.18
N PHE A 887 13.60 2.69 28.28
CA PHE A 887 14.89 2.04 28.40
C PHE A 887 15.79 2.87 29.32
N GLY A 888 16.77 2.21 29.90
CA GLY A 888 17.73 2.82 30.82
C GLY A 888 19.15 2.53 30.39
N SER A 889 20.07 3.36 30.83
CA SER A 889 21.49 3.08 30.79
C SER A 889 22.09 3.48 32.12
N SER A 890 22.95 2.63 32.69
CA SER A 890 23.74 2.96 33.88
C SER A 890 25.20 2.97 33.51
N SER A 891 25.86 4.11 33.63
CA SER A 891 27.27 4.25 33.30
C SER A 891 28.11 4.50 34.53
N ASN A 892 29.32 3.94 34.54
CA ASN A 892 30.30 4.33 35.55
C ASN A 892 30.82 5.77 35.26
N ASN A 893 30.97 6.58 36.31
CA ASN A 893 31.37 7.99 36.23
C ASN A 893 32.84 8.20 35.86
N PHE A 894 33.68 7.21 36.13
CA PHE A 894 35.10 7.23 35.81
C PHE A 894 35.40 6.60 34.46
N SER A 895 34.70 5.51 34.13
CA SER A 895 34.99 4.73 32.92
C SER A 895 34.08 5.00 31.73
N ASN A 896 32.93 5.63 31.93
CA ASN A 896 31.84 5.76 30.95
C ASN A 896 31.33 4.42 30.39
N ASP A 897 31.61 3.30 31.04
CA ASP A 897 31.11 1.98 30.64
C ASP A 897 29.60 1.91 30.88
N PRO A 898 28.76 1.82 29.83
CA PRO A 898 27.31 1.81 29.93
C PRO A 898 26.76 0.38 30.04
N ALA A 899 25.91 0.16 31.04
CA ALA A 899 25.05 -1.01 31.17
C ALA A 899 23.65 -0.67 30.67
N ALA A 900 23.21 -1.43 29.67
CA ALA A 900 21.92 -1.35 29.01
C ALA A 900 20.76 -1.94 29.84
N HIS A 901 19.70 -1.18 30.08
CA HIS A 901 18.49 -1.62 30.79
C HIS A 901 17.26 -1.47 29.89
N LEU A 902 16.37 -2.45 29.88
CA LEU A 902 15.06 -2.34 29.21
C LEU A 902 13.99 -2.26 30.30
N ALA A 903 13.02 -1.38 30.14
CA ALA A 903 11.86 -1.39 31.03
C ALA A 903 10.89 -2.48 30.58
N ILE A 904 10.32 -3.20 31.55
CA ILE A 904 9.51 -4.40 31.34
C ILE A 904 8.08 -4.06 31.79
N SER A 905 7.05 -4.46 31.04
CA SER A 905 5.68 -4.29 31.52
C SER A 905 5.44 -5.14 32.78
N ALA A 906 4.60 -4.66 33.68
CA ALA A 906 4.27 -5.26 34.97
C ALA A 906 2.80 -5.73 35.01
N ASP A 907 2.24 -6.07 33.86
CA ASP A 907 0.85 -6.50 33.69
C ASP A 907 0.67 -7.97 34.05
N SER A 908 -0.58 -8.45 34.10
CA SER A 908 -0.91 -9.83 34.50
C SER A 908 -0.23 -10.92 33.66
N GLY A 909 0.24 -10.59 32.46
CA GLY A 909 0.98 -11.50 31.60
C GLY A 909 2.49 -11.55 31.87
N HIS A 910 3.06 -10.45 32.38
CA HIS A 910 4.51 -10.27 32.55
C HIS A 910 5.01 -10.68 33.95
N VAL A 911 4.14 -11.38 34.67
CA VAL A 911 4.29 -11.77 36.07
C VAL A 911 3.90 -13.23 36.25
N ASN A 912 4.61 -13.98 37.07
CA ASN A 912 4.31 -15.40 37.26
C ASN A 912 3.16 -15.66 38.22
N SER A 913 2.40 -16.72 37.95
CA SER A 913 1.39 -17.32 38.81
C SER A 913 1.35 -18.82 38.43
N PRO A 914 0.95 -19.78 39.29
CA PRO A 914 1.12 -21.21 39.18
C PRO A 914 0.48 -21.65 37.86
N GLY A 915 1.21 -22.48 37.16
CA GLY A 915 0.93 -22.78 35.76
C GLY A 915 1.70 -21.90 34.76
N ASN A 916 2.31 -20.78 35.20
CA ASN A 916 3.20 -19.91 34.42
C ASN A 916 4.54 -19.69 35.17
N CYS A 917 5.67 -19.88 34.48
CA CYS A 917 7.02 -19.69 35.03
C CYS A 917 7.79 -18.56 34.31
N GLN A 918 8.78 -17.99 35.00
CA GLN A 918 9.77 -17.08 34.39
C GLN A 918 11.09 -17.82 34.25
N ILE A 919 11.77 -17.61 33.15
CA ILE A 919 13.00 -18.30 32.78
C ILE A 919 14.09 -17.26 32.59
N ILE A 920 15.16 -17.37 33.35
CA ILE A 920 16.40 -16.63 33.12
C ILE A 920 17.26 -17.49 32.20
N PRO A 921 17.40 -17.13 30.90
CA PRO A 921 18.04 -17.99 29.88
C PRO A 921 19.56 -18.07 30.00
N GLU A 922 20.17 -17.19 30.79
CA GLU A 922 21.61 -17.05 30.96
C GLU A 922 21.91 -16.97 32.46
N VAL A 923 22.44 -18.03 33.06
CA VAL A 923 22.92 -17.97 34.44
C VAL A 923 24.34 -18.48 34.48
N ILE A 924 25.26 -17.66 34.99
CA ILE A 924 26.69 -17.89 34.87
C ILE A 924 27.34 -17.76 36.24
N TRP A 925 28.15 -18.77 36.54
CA TRP A 925 29.11 -18.74 37.63
C TRP A 925 30.41 -19.37 37.13
N ALA A 926 31.35 -18.53 36.68
CA ALA A 926 32.59 -18.99 36.03
C ALA A 926 33.71 -17.94 36.13
N ALA A 927 34.97 -18.39 36.03
CA ALA A 927 36.13 -17.51 35.91
C ALA A 927 36.10 -16.72 34.61
N ALA A 928 36.61 -15.49 34.63
CA ALA A 928 36.68 -14.59 33.47
C ALA A 928 38.12 -14.40 32.95
N SER A 929 38.28 -14.13 31.64
CA SER A 929 39.59 -13.95 31.01
C SER A 929 40.41 -12.73 31.45
N GLY A 930 39.80 -11.78 32.18
CA GLY A 930 40.45 -10.56 32.71
C GLY A 930 40.70 -10.56 34.22
N GLY A 931 40.52 -11.70 34.89
CA GLY A 931 40.50 -11.79 36.37
C GLY A 931 39.08 -11.58 36.93
N GLY A 932 38.82 -12.16 38.10
CA GLY A 932 37.50 -12.16 38.75
C GLY A 932 36.62 -13.36 38.39
N THR A 933 35.36 -13.29 38.81
CA THR A 933 34.37 -14.35 38.62
C THR A 933 33.07 -13.71 38.15
N TRP A 934 32.54 -14.19 37.02
CA TRP A 934 31.20 -13.84 36.60
C TRP A 934 30.19 -14.41 37.59
N VAL A 935 29.31 -13.56 38.09
CA VAL A 935 28.21 -13.93 38.98
C VAL A 935 26.91 -13.37 38.45
N THR A 936 25.85 -14.16 38.51
CA THR A 936 24.50 -13.68 38.19
C THR A 936 23.79 -13.23 39.45
N GLU A 937 23.53 -11.94 39.53
CA GLU A 937 22.62 -11.38 40.51
C GLU A 937 21.17 -11.46 40.01
N VAL A 938 20.24 -11.84 40.88
CA VAL A 938 18.82 -11.99 40.54
C VAL A 938 17.97 -11.18 41.50
N GLN A 939 17.24 -10.22 40.98
CA GLN A 939 16.25 -9.43 41.71
C GLN A 939 14.84 -9.96 41.43
N ILE A 940 14.13 -10.36 42.47
CA ILE A 940 12.73 -10.81 42.44
C ILE A 940 11.87 -9.74 43.10
N ILE A 941 10.98 -9.11 42.33
CA ILE A 941 10.02 -8.11 42.81
C ILE A 941 8.66 -8.80 42.97
N ASP A 942 8.10 -8.74 44.17
CA ASP A 942 6.76 -9.23 44.47
C ASP A 942 5.73 -8.12 44.31
N LEU A 943 4.82 -8.30 43.37
CA LEU A 943 3.85 -7.28 42.98
C LEU A 943 2.50 -7.43 43.69
N THR A 944 2.22 -8.59 44.28
CA THR A 944 0.95 -8.87 44.99
C THR A 944 1.12 -9.04 46.50
N GLY A 945 2.36 -9.27 46.95
CA GLY A 945 2.74 -9.50 48.33
C GLY A 945 2.61 -10.97 48.76
N GLY A 946 3.67 -11.51 49.38
CA GLY A 946 3.64 -12.75 50.15
C GLY A 946 3.88 -14.06 49.40
N SER A 947 4.66 -14.04 48.32
CA SER A 947 4.90 -15.19 47.44
C SER A 947 6.00 -16.17 47.93
N GLN A 948 5.73 -17.48 47.86
CA GLN A 948 6.78 -18.52 47.80
C GLN A 948 7.18 -18.76 46.33
N VAL A 949 8.48 -18.78 46.06
CA VAL A 949 9.04 -18.95 44.71
C VAL A 949 10.03 -20.12 44.69
N ASN A 950 9.79 -21.09 43.81
CA ASN A 950 10.65 -22.24 43.51
C ASN A 950 11.54 -21.95 42.30
N ALA A 951 12.84 -22.21 42.39
CA ALA A 951 13.79 -22.07 41.28
C ALA A 951 14.39 -23.41 40.84
N TYR A 952 14.44 -23.68 39.53
CA TYR A 952 15.00 -24.89 38.90
C TYR A 952 16.03 -24.55 37.83
N PHE A 953 17.20 -25.19 37.82
CA PHE A 953 18.20 -25.07 36.77
C PHE A 953 17.99 -26.13 35.67
N ARG A 954 17.81 -25.66 34.44
CA ARG A 954 17.63 -26.46 33.22
C ARG A 954 18.92 -26.49 32.41
N TYR A 955 19.41 -27.66 32.04
CA TYR A 955 20.68 -27.82 31.30
C TYR A 955 20.69 -29.03 30.36
N GLY A 956 21.57 -29.02 29.35
CA GLY A 956 21.72 -30.12 28.39
C GLY A 956 20.44 -30.46 27.63
N ASP A 957 20.28 -31.72 27.20
CA ASP A 957 19.15 -32.21 26.40
C ASP A 957 17.87 -32.46 27.24
N GLY A 958 17.50 -31.50 28.10
CA GLY A 958 16.23 -31.54 28.86
C GLY A 958 16.32 -31.88 30.35
N ALA A 959 17.52 -31.93 30.94
CA ALA A 959 17.69 -32.22 32.37
C ALA A 959 17.27 -31.03 33.26
N SER A 960 16.74 -31.33 34.44
CA SER A 960 16.31 -30.36 35.46
C SER A 960 16.94 -30.66 36.82
N ARG A 961 17.37 -29.62 37.52
CA ARG A 961 17.90 -29.67 38.89
C ARG A 961 17.23 -28.60 39.76
N GLY A 962 16.83 -28.92 40.98
CA GLY A 962 16.09 -28.01 41.86
C GLY A 962 15.25 -28.77 42.91
N SER A 963 14.40 -28.10 43.71
CA SER A 963 14.15 -26.65 43.76
C SER A 963 14.80 -25.94 44.94
N PHE A 964 15.25 -24.70 44.71
CA PHE A 964 15.50 -23.72 45.76
C PHE A 964 14.21 -22.95 46.06
N VAL A 965 13.82 -22.86 47.33
CA VAL A 965 12.62 -22.14 47.80
C VAL A 965 13.02 -20.80 48.40
N CYS A 966 12.42 -19.69 47.95
CA CYS A 966 12.52 -18.39 48.61
C CYS A 966 11.16 -17.77 48.90
N TRP A 967 11.09 -16.97 49.97
CA TRP A 967 9.89 -16.26 50.41
C TRP A 967 10.10 -14.76 50.24
N THR A 968 9.20 -14.08 49.54
CA THR A 968 9.24 -12.61 49.31
C THR A 968 8.64 -11.80 50.47
N ASN A 969 8.28 -12.45 51.57
CA ASN A 969 7.52 -11.89 52.69
C ASN A 969 8.35 -10.96 53.60
N SER A 970 8.26 -9.65 53.39
CA SER A 970 8.32 -8.66 54.49
C SER A 970 7.72 -7.31 54.08
N GLY A 971 6.39 -7.19 54.20
CA GLY A 971 5.74 -5.86 54.28
C GLY A 971 4.89 -5.41 53.09
N GLY A 972 4.27 -6.34 52.35
CA GLY A 972 3.24 -6.03 51.33
C GLY A 972 3.72 -6.04 49.88
N ALA A 973 2.83 -5.66 48.96
CA ALA A 973 3.12 -5.54 47.53
C ALA A 973 4.21 -4.50 47.23
N GLY A 974 5.04 -4.74 46.22
CA GLY A 974 6.15 -3.87 45.79
C GLY A 974 7.50 -4.14 46.47
N ARG A 975 7.61 -5.22 47.25
CA ARG A 975 8.88 -5.62 47.90
C ARG A 975 9.78 -6.37 46.95
N SER A 976 11.10 -6.27 47.12
CA SER A 976 12.06 -7.00 46.28
C SER A 976 13.12 -7.75 47.08
N ILE A 977 13.61 -8.87 46.53
CA ILE A 977 14.71 -9.67 47.06
C ILE A 977 15.81 -9.73 46.00
N LEU A 978 17.05 -9.50 46.42
CA LEU A 978 18.24 -9.63 45.58
C LEU A 978 19.08 -10.83 46.01
N PHE A 979 19.48 -11.65 45.05
CA PHE A 979 20.50 -12.69 45.19
C PHE A 979 21.75 -12.24 44.45
N THR A 980 22.92 -12.24 45.09
CA THR A 980 24.17 -11.77 44.46
C THR A 980 24.90 -12.87 43.64
N ASN A 981 24.57 -14.14 43.85
CA ASN A 981 24.99 -15.26 43.00
C ASN A 981 24.04 -16.45 43.16
N LEU A 982 23.07 -16.58 42.24
CA LEU A 982 22.03 -17.61 42.36
C LEU A 982 22.58 -19.04 42.16
N LEU A 983 23.51 -19.26 41.24
CA LEU A 983 24.06 -20.60 40.99
C LEU A 983 24.92 -21.10 42.13
N SER A 984 25.72 -20.24 42.75
CA SER A 984 26.47 -20.63 43.96
C SER A 984 25.53 -21.07 45.08
N ARG A 985 24.37 -20.42 45.20
CA ARG A 985 23.35 -20.80 46.17
C ARG A 985 22.68 -22.14 45.80
N LEU A 986 22.37 -22.37 44.53
CA LEU A 986 21.83 -23.65 44.04
C LEU A 986 22.85 -24.79 44.26
N ASP A 987 24.12 -24.55 43.96
CA ASP A 987 25.23 -25.50 44.17
C ASP A 987 25.35 -25.89 45.64
N SER A 988 25.25 -24.93 46.57
CA SER A 988 25.28 -25.20 48.02
C SER A 988 24.07 -25.98 48.56
N LEU A 989 22.99 -26.07 47.79
CA LEU A 989 21.73 -26.70 48.18
C LEU A 989 21.42 -27.96 47.37
N ASP A 990 22.26 -28.33 46.40
CA ASP A 990 22.02 -29.52 45.56
C ASP A 990 22.25 -30.79 46.38
N PRO A 991 21.30 -31.74 46.37
CA PRO A 991 21.45 -33.00 47.10
C PRO A 991 22.53 -33.92 46.49
N ASP A 992 23.01 -33.66 45.27
CA ASP A 992 24.05 -34.43 44.60
C ASP A 992 25.41 -33.71 44.65
N PRO A 993 26.33 -34.11 45.55
CA PRO A 993 27.62 -33.46 45.70
C PRO A 993 28.58 -33.69 44.52
N SER A 994 28.23 -34.55 43.55
CA SER A 994 29.03 -34.79 42.34
C SER A 994 28.70 -33.81 41.20
N PHE A 995 27.62 -33.06 41.32
CA PHE A 995 27.18 -32.10 40.33
C PHE A 995 27.63 -30.69 40.72
N SER A 996 28.48 -30.06 39.89
CA SER A 996 28.85 -28.65 40.06
C SER A 996 28.15 -27.77 39.03
N TYR A 997 27.53 -26.70 39.49
CA TYR A 997 26.93 -25.67 38.63
C TYR A 997 27.99 -24.74 38.01
N TYR A 998 29.21 -24.73 38.54
CA TYR A 998 30.30 -23.87 38.09
C TYR A 998 30.71 -24.16 36.64
N GLY A 999 30.82 -23.12 35.81
CA GLY A 999 31.22 -23.21 34.41
C GLY A 999 30.19 -23.88 33.47
N ARG A 1000 28.97 -24.17 33.95
CA ARG A 1000 27.89 -24.71 33.13
C ARG A 1000 27.07 -23.62 32.48
N VAL A 1001 26.53 -23.94 31.31
CA VAL A 1001 25.58 -23.10 30.56
C VAL A 1001 24.20 -23.75 30.66
N GLY A 1002 23.19 -22.94 31.01
CA GLY A 1002 21.81 -23.37 31.21
C GLY A 1002 20.91 -22.20 31.56
N ALA A 1003 19.66 -22.50 31.91
CA ALA A 1003 18.64 -21.52 32.27
C ALA A 1003 18.08 -21.80 33.68
N VAL A 1004 17.57 -20.79 34.37
CA VAL A 1004 16.84 -20.99 35.65
C VAL A 1004 15.38 -20.62 35.49
N GLU A 1005 14.49 -21.55 35.85
CA GLU A 1005 13.05 -21.41 35.85
C GLU A 1005 12.54 -21.08 37.26
N PHE A 1006 11.66 -20.08 37.40
CA PHE A 1006 11.04 -19.62 38.63
C PHE A 1006 9.53 -19.86 38.58
N GLN A 1007 8.98 -20.50 39.63
CA GLN A 1007 7.56 -20.85 39.75
C GLN A 1007 7.00 -20.37 41.09
N THR A 1008 5.86 -19.68 41.08
CA THR A 1008 5.16 -19.29 42.32
C THR A 1008 4.25 -20.41 42.84
N GLN A 1009 3.92 -20.38 44.13
CA GLN A 1009 3.06 -21.38 44.78
C GLN A 1009 1.61 -21.43 44.26
N ASP A 1010 1.00 -20.28 43.95
CA ASP A 1010 -0.42 -20.17 43.60
C ASP A 1010 -0.75 -18.88 42.80
N SER A 1011 -1.95 -18.82 42.20
CA SER A 1011 -2.31 -17.88 41.10
C SER A 1011 -2.71 -16.50 41.55
N ALA A 1012 -2.75 -16.32 42.87
CA ALA A 1012 -2.87 -15.02 43.46
C ALA A 1012 -1.52 -14.29 43.51
N HIS A 1013 -0.40 -15.02 43.49
CA HIS A 1013 0.93 -14.48 43.74
C HIS A 1013 1.68 -14.19 42.44
N LYS A 1014 2.13 -12.94 42.29
CA LYS A 1014 2.74 -12.37 41.09
C LYS A 1014 4.12 -11.81 41.36
N ILE A 1015 5.12 -12.38 40.69
CA ILE A 1015 6.51 -11.91 40.77
C ILE A 1015 7.04 -11.45 39.40
N LEU A 1016 7.96 -10.51 39.43
CA LEU A 1016 8.82 -10.13 38.33
C LEU A 1016 10.27 -10.44 38.70
N VAL A 1017 10.95 -11.24 37.87
CA VAL A 1017 12.35 -11.62 38.06
C VAL A 1017 13.20 -10.89 37.04
N THR A 1018 14.28 -10.26 37.49
CA THR A 1018 15.30 -9.67 36.62
C THR A 1018 16.67 -10.19 37.05
N ALA A 1019 17.56 -10.42 36.11
CA ALA A 1019 18.92 -10.84 36.38
C ALA A 1019 19.90 -9.82 35.84
N ARG A 1020 21.05 -9.71 36.51
CA ARG A 1020 22.25 -9.13 35.91
C ARG A 1020 23.43 -10.05 36.11
N THR A 1021 24.16 -10.35 35.05
CA THR A 1021 25.44 -11.05 35.16
C THR A 1021 26.54 -10.01 35.24
N VAL A 1022 27.37 -10.05 36.28
CA VAL A 1022 28.40 -9.05 36.57
C VAL A 1022 29.76 -9.70 36.85
N ASN A 1023 30.84 -9.01 36.49
CA ASN A 1023 32.21 -9.27 36.88
C ASN A 1023 32.93 -7.92 37.04
N GLY A 1024 33.05 -7.44 38.28
CA GLY A 1024 33.56 -6.09 38.53
C GLY A 1024 32.69 -5.01 37.88
N ASN A 1025 33.28 -4.17 37.02
CA ASN A 1025 32.56 -3.12 36.28
C ASN A 1025 31.82 -3.64 35.04
N TYR A 1026 32.02 -4.90 34.65
CA TYR A 1026 31.38 -5.49 33.48
C TYR A 1026 30.06 -6.11 33.89
N GLY A 1027 28.96 -5.75 33.25
CA GLY A 1027 27.66 -6.32 33.61
C GLY A 1027 26.60 -6.22 32.53
N LYS A 1028 25.67 -7.18 32.51
CA LYS A 1028 24.53 -7.25 31.59
C LYS A 1028 23.26 -7.54 32.36
N THR A 1029 22.27 -6.67 32.24
CA THR A 1029 20.94 -6.86 32.84
C THR A 1029 19.95 -7.39 31.81
N PHE A 1030 19.11 -8.35 32.20
CA PHE A 1030 18.06 -8.92 31.39
C PHE A 1030 16.86 -9.37 32.25
N PRO A 1031 15.63 -9.24 31.73
CA PRO A 1031 14.44 -9.78 32.40
C PRO A 1031 14.45 -11.31 32.42
N GLY A 1032 13.77 -11.87 33.41
CA GLY A 1032 13.25 -13.23 33.34
C GLY A 1032 12.15 -13.29 32.30
N ILE A 1033 12.21 -14.29 31.44
CA ILE A 1033 11.34 -14.47 30.28
C ILE A 1033 10.10 -15.29 30.68
N ASN A 1034 8.89 -14.89 30.29
CA ASN A 1034 7.69 -15.71 30.48
C ASN A 1034 6.84 -15.92 29.22
N LEU A 1035 5.69 -16.57 29.38
CA LEU A 1035 4.69 -16.87 28.36
C LEU A 1035 4.17 -15.68 27.53
N VAL A 1036 4.11 -14.49 28.11
CA VAL A 1036 3.56 -13.28 27.47
C VAL A 1036 4.68 -12.35 26.98
N ASP A 1037 5.87 -12.44 27.58
CA ASP A 1037 7.10 -11.74 27.16
C ASP A 1037 7.67 -12.24 25.83
N CYS A 1038 7.21 -13.38 25.34
CA CYS A 1038 7.85 -14.03 24.20
C CYS A 1038 7.13 -13.76 22.89
N HIS A 1039 7.91 -13.32 21.91
CA HIS A 1039 7.70 -13.74 20.54
C HIS A 1039 7.74 -15.27 20.51
N LEU A 1040 6.58 -15.91 20.67
CA LEU A 1040 6.43 -17.37 20.65
C LEU A 1040 6.21 -17.84 19.22
N ALA A 1041 6.77 -19.00 18.89
CA ALA A 1041 6.46 -19.70 17.66
C ALA A 1041 5.12 -20.42 17.85
N GLU A 1042 4.17 -20.19 16.96
CA GLU A 1042 2.90 -20.92 16.86
C GLU A 1042 2.51 -21.04 15.37
N VAL A 1043 1.63 -21.97 14.99
CA VAL A 1043 1.27 -22.17 13.58
C VAL A 1043 0.72 -20.87 12.97
N GLY A 1044 1.36 -20.40 11.89
CA GLY A 1044 1.09 -19.10 11.27
C GLY A 1044 1.99 -17.95 11.77
N ARG A 1045 2.95 -18.23 12.66
CA ARG A 1045 3.89 -17.24 13.24
C ARG A 1045 5.30 -17.82 13.42
N ASP A 1046 6.26 -17.26 12.69
CA ASP A 1046 7.67 -17.70 12.74
C ASP A 1046 8.50 -16.89 13.73
N LEU A 1047 9.62 -17.47 14.16
CA LEU A 1047 10.65 -16.78 14.93
C LEU A 1047 11.99 -16.75 14.19
N ILE A 1048 12.79 -15.73 14.50
CA ILE A 1048 14.13 -15.56 13.97
C ILE A 1048 15.12 -15.34 15.11
N LEU A 1049 16.23 -16.07 15.08
CA LEU A 1049 17.40 -15.83 15.93
C LEU A 1049 18.54 -15.30 15.06
N THR A 1050 19.15 -14.18 15.43
CA THR A 1050 20.20 -13.50 14.61
C THR A 1050 21.54 -13.48 15.34
N HIS A 1051 22.61 -12.99 14.68
CA HIS A 1051 23.97 -12.89 15.24
C HIS A 1051 24.56 -14.22 15.73
N ILE A 1052 24.17 -15.34 15.13
CA ILE A 1052 24.63 -16.67 15.50
C ILE A 1052 26.05 -16.89 14.96
N ILE A 1053 26.95 -17.40 15.81
CA ILE A 1053 28.36 -17.65 15.47
C ILE A 1053 28.74 -19.10 15.77
N ASN A 1054 29.57 -19.72 14.91
CA ASN A 1054 30.14 -21.06 15.08
C ASN A 1054 31.68 -21.12 14.93
N PRO A 1055 32.46 -20.23 15.55
CA PRO A 1055 33.90 -20.42 15.60
C PRO A 1055 34.26 -21.61 16.50
N SER A 1056 35.37 -22.30 16.20
CA SER A 1056 35.89 -23.44 17.00
C SER A 1056 36.22 -23.08 18.45
N THR A 1057 36.28 -21.79 18.76
CA THR A 1057 36.58 -21.22 20.08
C THR A 1057 35.34 -20.97 20.94
N TYR A 1058 34.12 -21.25 20.46
CA TYR A 1058 32.89 -21.02 21.22
C TYR A 1058 32.02 -22.28 21.36
N ARG A 1059 31.35 -22.42 22.51
CA ARG A 1059 30.20 -23.31 22.77
C ARG A 1059 28.93 -22.51 22.46
N PHE A 1060 28.02 -23.10 21.70
CA PHE A 1060 26.72 -22.49 21.39
C PHE A 1060 25.58 -23.41 21.85
N PHE A 1061 24.52 -22.78 22.37
CA PHE A 1061 23.37 -23.44 22.96
C PHE A 1061 22.10 -22.73 22.46
N VAL A 1062 21.14 -23.49 21.94
CA VAL A 1062 19.77 -23.03 21.71
C VAL A 1062 18.83 -23.90 22.54
N GLY A 1063 18.07 -23.27 23.44
CA GLY A 1063 17.02 -23.90 24.23
C GLY A 1063 15.64 -23.58 23.66
N GLY A 1064 14.76 -24.57 23.61
CA GLY A 1064 13.34 -24.44 23.30
C GLY A 1064 12.50 -24.95 24.47
N TYR A 1065 11.56 -24.14 24.95
CA TYR A 1065 10.60 -24.49 25.98
C TYR A 1065 9.18 -24.34 25.44
N ASN A 1066 8.36 -25.38 25.56
CA ASN A 1066 6.93 -25.26 25.27
C ASN A 1066 6.18 -24.99 26.57
N PRO A 1067 5.80 -23.75 26.86
CA PRO A 1067 5.13 -23.41 28.11
C PRO A 1067 3.64 -23.77 28.15
N THR A 1068 3.09 -24.44 27.12
CA THR A 1068 1.68 -24.81 27.05
C THR A 1068 1.47 -26.29 27.28
N ALA A 1069 0.24 -26.70 27.60
CA ALA A 1069 -0.11 -28.12 27.71
C ALA A 1069 -0.15 -28.85 26.35
N ASN A 1070 -0.34 -28.13 25.24
CA ASN A 1070 -0.48 -28.70 23.91
C ASN A 1070 0.89 -28.85 23.24
N PRO A 1071 1.13 -29.91 22.44
CA PRO A 1071 2.39 -30.07 21.71
C PRO A 1071 2.51 -29.10 20.52
N ILE A 1072 3.74 -28.80 20.13
CA ILE A 1072 4.09 -28.04 18.93
C ILE A 1072 5.25 -28.70 18.17
N THR A 1073 5.18 -28.71 16.85
CA THR A 1073 6.24 -29.21 15.96
C THR A 1073 6.78 -28.07 15.10
N VAL A 1074 8.11 -27.91 15.11
CA VAL A 1074 8.80 -26.75 14.54
C VAL A 1074 9.97 -27.19 13.66
N GLU A 1075 10.10 -26.56 12.50
CA GLU A 1075 11.25 -26.67 11.60
C GLU A 1075 12.27 -25.55 11.87
N PHE A 1076 13.54 -25.94 11.90
CA PHE A 1076 14.68 -25.04 12.12
C PHE A 1076 15.55 -24.97 10.86
N THR A 1077 15.77 -23.77 10.33
CA THR A 1077 16.53 -23.53 9.10
C THR A 1077 17.57 -22.44 9.29
N LEU A 1078 18.85 -22.75 9.10
CA LEU A 1078 19.96 -21.82 9.29
C LEU A 1078 20.31 -21.12 7.97
N PHE A 1079 20.66 -19.84 8.03
CA PHE A 1079 21.01 -18.99 6.89
C PHE A 1079 22.29 -18.19 7.14
N ASP A 1080 23.01 -17.88 6.06
CA ASP A 1080 24.15 -16.95 6.05
C ASP A 1080 23.69 -15.49 5.94
N THR A 1081 24.64 -14.55 5.99
CA THR A 1081 24.36 -13.10 5.89
C THR A 1081 23.75 -12.67 4.56
N ASN A 1082 23.96 -13.46 3.49
CA ASN A 1082 23.44 -13.20 2.16
C ASN A 1082 22.04 -13.81 1.94
N GLY A 1083 21.49 -14.49 2.95
CA GLY A 1083 20.19 -15.15 2.88
C GLY A 1083 20.24 -16.55 2.26
N ASN A 1084 21.43 -17.15 2.09
CA ASN A 1084 21.55 -18.52 1.61
C ASN A 1084 21.39 -19.50 2.77
N MET A 1085 20.66 -20.59 2.55
CA MET A 1085 20.53 -21.66 3.53
C MET A 1085 21.88 -22.36 3.77
N LEU A 1086 22.20 -22.62 5.03
CA LEU A 1086 23.39 -23.33 5.48
C LEU A 1086 23.02 -24.74 5.98
N GLY A 1087 23.58 -25.76 5.33
CA GLY A 1087 23.33 -27.15 5.69
C GLY A 1087 21.88 -27.57 5.45
N ASN A 1088 21.39 -28.51 6.27
CA ASN A 1088 20.03 -29.04 6.18
C ASN A 1088 19.11 -28.41 7.23
N SER A 1089 17.81 -28.27 6.93
CA SER A 1089 16.80 -28.02 7.97
C SER A 1089 16.53 -29.28 8.80
N PHE A 1090 15.98 -29.11 10.00
CA PHE A 1090 15.50 -30.23 10.81
C PHE A 1090 14.23 -29.87 11.59
N VAL A 1091 13.43 -30.90 11.91
CA VAL A 1091 12.15 -30.75 12.62
C VAL A 1091 12.28 -31.28 14.05
N GLN A 1092 11.64 -30.59 15.00
CA GLN A 1092 11.57 -31.00 16.40
C GLN A 1092 10.16 -30.78 16.98
N THR A 1093 9.62 -31.81 17.63
CA THR A 1093 8.37 -31.73 18.41
C THR A 1093 8.68 -31.51 19.89
N PHE A 1094 7.98 -30.55 20.50
CA PHE A 1094 8.01 -30.26 21.93
C PHE A 1094 6.65 -30.64 22.52
N SER A 1095 6.65 -31.57 23.48
CA SER A 1095 5.45 -31.91 24.26
C SER A 1095 5.02 -30.74 25.15
N GLY A 1096 3.85 -30.82 25.78
CA GLY A 1096 3.43 -29.76 26.69
C GLY A 1096 4.37 -29.63 27.89
N TYR A 1097 4.77 -28.41 28.25
CA TYR A 1097 5.76 -28.10 29.30
C TYR A 1097 7.16 -28.71 29.07
N ASP A 1098 7.48 -29.09 27.82
CA ASP A 1098 8.75 -29.72 27.44
C ASP A 1098 9.87 -28.69 27.22
N PHE A 1099 11.06 -28.97 27.74
CA PHE A 1099 12.28 -28.19 27.47
C PHE A 1099 13.32 -29.07 26.77
N ARG A 1100 13.87 -28.58 25.67
CA ARG A 1100 14.98 -29.22 24.98
C ARG A 1100 16.03 -28.21 24.56
N SER A 1101 17.29 -28.62 24.51
CA SER A 1101 18.34 -27.80 23.91
C SER A 1101 19.10 -28.55 22.83
N PHE A 1102 19.72 -27.81 21.93
CA PHE A 1102 20.45 -28.37 20.79
C PHE A 1102 21.65 -27.50 20.43
N ASN A 1103 22.69 -28.13 19.89
CA ASN A 1103 23.68 -27.43 19.07
C ASN A 1103 23.15 -27.35 17.63
N ILE A 1104 22.77 -26.14 17.20
CA ILE A 1104 22.11 -25.95 15.91
C ILE A 1104 23.01 -26.36 14.73
N PHE A 1105 24.30 -26.02 14.77
CA PHE A 1105 25.24 -26.30 13.69
C PHE A 1105 25.50 -27.80 13.53
N ALA A 1106 25.55 -28.52 14.64
CA ALA A 1106 25.65 -29.98 14.60
C ALA A 1106 24.40 -30.62 14.00
N ARG A 1107 23.20 -30.13 14.36
CA ARG A 1107 21.92 -30.65 13.85
C ARG A 1107 21.71 -30.34 12.36
N THR A 1108 22.18 -29.17 11.91
CA THR A 1108 22.11 -28.77 10.49
C THR A 1108 23.30 -29.27 9.66
N GLN A 1109 24.27 -29.97 10.27
CA GLN A 1109 25.48 -30.51 9.63
C GLN A 1109 26.39 -29.43 9.02
N VAL A 1110 26.49 -28.27 9.67
CA VAL A 1110 27.30 -27.13 9.22
C VAL A 1110 28.66 -27.13 9.93
N SER A 1111 29.74 -27.02 9.17
CA SER A 1111 31.11 -26.98 9.69
C SER A 1111 31.41 -25.68 10.47
N SER A 1112 32.45 -25.72 11.31
CA SER A 1112 32.95 -24.55 12.06
C SER A 1112 33.47 -23.45 11.14
N GLY A 1113 33.39 -22.19 11.58
CA GLY A 1113 33.92 -21.02 10.86
C GLY A 1113 32.85 -20.10 10.24
N ASN A 1114 31.57 -20.38 10.50
CA ASN A 1114 30.47 -19.52 10.07
C ASN A 1114 30.21 -18.43 11.12
N GLU A 1115 30.17 -17.17 10.69
CA GLU A 1115 29.91 -16.00 11.54
C GLU A 1115 28.70 -15.22 11.01
N ASN A 1116 27.94 -14.60 11.91
CA ASN A 1116 26.78 -13.72 11.60
C ASN A 1116 25.62 -14.44 10.89
N CYS A 1117 25.41 -15.72 11.18
CA CYS A 1117 24.27 -16.48 10.69
C CYS A 1117 22.96 -16.05 11.38
N TRP A 1118 21.84 -16.40 10.76
CA TRP A 1118 20.51 -16.30 11.36
C TRP A 1118 19.72 -17.60 11.19
N LEU A 1119 18.84 -17.90 12.13
CA LEU A 1119 18.06 -19.13 12.21
C LEU A 1119 16.58 -18.78 12.11
N LEU A 1120 15.90 -19.33 11.11
CA LEU A 1120 14.45 -19.33 10.99
C LEU A 1120 13.87 -20.51 11.76
N VAL A 1121 12.78 -20.26 12.46
CA VAL A 1121 12.07 -21.21 13.32
C VAL A 1121 10.62 -21.17 12.86
N HIS A 1122 10.23 -22.16 12.06
CA HIS A 1122 8.93 -22.22 11.38
C HIS A 1122 8.03 -23.30 12.00
N PRO A 1123 6.97 -22.93 12.73
CA PRO A 1123 6.00 -23.90 13.25
C PRO A 1123 5.23 -24.60 12.14
N VAL A 1124 5.37 -25.92 12.07
CA VAL A 1124 4.78 -26.74 11.00
C VAL A 1124 3.41 -27.27 11.40
N SER A 1125 3.22 -27.64 12.67
CA SER A 1125 1.95 -28.17 13.18
C SER A 1125 1.84 -28.12 14.70
N GLY A 1126 0.62 -28.32 15.21
CA GLY A 1126 0.29 -28.31 16.64
C GLY A 1126 -0.38 -27.00 17.07
N SER A 1127 -0.92 -27.00 18.28
CA SER A 1127 -1.58 -25.84 18.92
C SER A 1127 -0.83 -25.35 20.16
N GLY A 1128 0.33 -25.95 20.47
CA GLY A 1128 1.23 -25.46 21.49
C GLY A 1128 1.95 -24.18 21.07
N LYS A 1129 2.80 -23.66 21.95
CA LYS A 1129 3.65 -22.51 21.69
C LYS A 1129 5.09 -22.83 22.02
N LEU A 1130 6.05 -22.22 21.34
CA LEU A 1130 7.48 -22.44 21.60
C LEU A 1130 8.17 -21.13 21.96
N LEU A 1131 8.77 -21.11 23.15
CA LEU A 1131 9.79 -20.16 23.55
C LEU A 1131 11.15 -20.69 23.10
N LEU A 1132 11.96 -19.88 22.42
CA LEU A 1132 13.33 -20.22 22.05
C LEU A 1132 14.34 -19.26 22.70
N PHE A 1133 15.55 -19.67 23.02
CA PHE A 1133 16.59 -18.75 23.50
C PHE A 1133 17.97 -19.29 23.15
N GLY A 1134 18.94 -18.39 22.97
CA GLY A 1134 20.31 -18.76 22.59
C GLY A 1134 21.34 -18.25 23.60
N SER A 1135 22.42 -19.00 23.78
CA SER A 1135 23.60 -18.50 24.48
C SER A 1135 24.87 -19.04 23.82
N SER A 1136 25.92 -18.23 23.83
CA SER A 1136 27.26 -18.62 23.41
C SER A 1136 28.24 -18.41 24.54
N SER A 1137 29.24 -19.27 24.68
CA SER A 1137 30.34 -19.14 25.65
C SER A 1137 31.66 -19.40 24.95
N ASN A 1138 32.67 -18.57 25.18
CA ASN A 1138 34.02 -18.85 24.72
C ASN A 1138 34.60 -20.04 25.52
N ASN A 1139 35.19 -21.00 24.82
CA ASN A 1139 35.76 -22.22 25.37
C ASN A 1139 37.00 -21.98 26.22
N SER A 1140 37.78 -20.92 25.95
CA SER A 1140 39.00 -20.62 26.70
C SER A 1140 38.75 -19.72 27.90
N SER A 1141 37.80 -18.80 27.80
CA SER A 1141 37.55 -17.81 28.85
C SER A 1141 36.30 -18.04 29.68
N ASN A 1142 35.43 -18.97 29.28
CA ASN A 1142 34.06 -19.14 29.82
C ASN A 1142 33.20 -17.87 29.74
N ASP A 1143 33.66 -16.82 29.06
CA ASP A 1143 32.90 -15.59 28.86
C ASP A 1143 31.70 -15.90 27.97
N THR A 1144 30.54 -15.42 28.37
CA THR A 1144 29.24 -15.79 27.80
C THR A 1144 28.54 -14.58 27.20
N ALA A 1145 27.81 -14.83 26.13
CA ALA A 1145 26.92 -13.88 25.50
C ALA A 1145 25.58 -14.57 25.21
N ALA A 1146 24.51 -14.16 25.90
CA ALA A 1146 23.15 -14.51 25.49
C ALA A 1146 22.71 -13.81 24.20
N HIS A 1147 22.02 -14.58 23.36
CA HIS A 1147 21.34 -14.16 22.15
C HIS A 1147 19.83 -14.17 22.42
N ILE A 1148 19.17 -13.02 22.25
CA ILE A 1148 17.73 -12.84 22.45
C ILE A 1148 17.01 -12.79 21.09
N LEU A 1149 15.80 -13.36 21.03
CA LEU A 1149 15.00 -13.58 19.82
C LEU A 1149 14.45 -12.30 19.18
N VAL A 1150 14.09 -12.40 17.90
CA VAL A 1150 13.29 -11.39 17.17
C VAL A 1150 12.16 -12.05 16.37
N HIS A 1151 10.99 -11.41 16.31
CA HIS A 1151 9.79 -11.86 15.59
C HIS A 1151 9.87 -11.65 14.06
N ARG A 1152 9.14 -12.48 13.30
CA ARG A 1152 8.91 -12.34 11.85
C ARG A 1152 7.61 -11.63 11.52
#